data_AF-A0A8T4SWA6-F1
#
_entry.id   AF-A0A8T4SWA6-F1
#
_cell.length_a   1.000
_cell.length_b   1.000
_cell.length_c   1.000
_cell.angle_alpha   90.00
_cell.angle_beta   90.00
_cell.angle_gamma   90.00
#
_symmetry.space_group_name_H-M   'P 1'
#
loop_
_entity.id
_entity.type
_entity.pdbx_description
1 polymer ?
#
loop_
_entity_poly.entity_id
_entity_poly.type
_entity_poly.pdbx_seq_one_letter_code
_entity_poly.pdbx_strand_id
1 'polypeptide(L)'
;MRTVLYTFAVFLGILLSFHLVAADECGQTPTDNCTISTSTTFTPGNYQVENITIIANDTVVDCNGASFTHVYGILFNVAGTTGVTIQNCYATGYSRAVTNYLGGGSAGLLPVETLTIRDNTFEGVVLPILINNAVTGYSLSPEFPNHQIINNTLIGSVTAGIQIIKAANNYIADNLIDGSGAPNYNGIWLVSANNILERNTLHMAKLNLDRALGWNSTNATITENNITDVYRAIQLETGSHGAVIQDNSLENVGLGVYVRSDNHVIRHNTLRGEESLFDGATSTGVFIETDSTPHKDSVIALNIFENMSEPAYDAGENNNWSEDVDQGPEVTMFGNFYENYHQDIQSVGSNYCTDINFDNICDDPYPFNVIEQDDFPLRSRSLTDFGGSSTINAPYVQPLADFYMNELDQVQVVITASSPVNAPLTYSIKNQQGQVDPRFVPVVGVPNAFIWTTSLFDAGNYTFLAVATDNEDLNHGVPFSVYLNESDSNCSLYLPNVIDGCEVRSSIILPAGTHVVPHGISITADNVVLDCNGATLDSTNSDFTGITVINRQNVEIKNCIVQNNARGLLVDTSANVQVHDSTFSNSLGNAVNLINSQNIQIQENILTLSLQGVIFSNVQNSLLYKNQIINNQDGQIILGGSSSYNNITENTVQSYFGIIPPPIRIAQYLAQDNVVYRNNFIFFPIGANGAPADSGTNTQWTINGEGNYWSDWTSQFNGNPRVCINNNWDNFCDTPYLIRFNSQDTAPFSIANGWERNYPQITVSTTTPQQGQPMTIQLVDPDMAGQLYFVVGDIFTGSGLPMGDGRVIDLAGSGVFFAMVENPYNLGFSFSGIFDQQGVATITWNIPQIPGLSLSGVPVYFNILPFNPNLPYPQAILRTYRSPGVVIQ
;
A
#
# COMPACT_ATOMS: atom_id res chain seq x y z
N MET A 1 72.16 -59.34 73.82
CA MET A 1 72.81 -59.69 72.53
C MET A 1 71.90 -60.43 71.56
N ARG A 2 71.11 -61.46 71.94
CA ARG A 2 70.21 -62.16 71.00
C ARG A 2 69.09 -61.29 70.40
N THR A 3 68.56 -60.31 71.14
CA THR A 3 67.51 -59.40 70.63
C THR A 3 68.04 -58.38 69.61
N VAL A 4 69.27 -57.90 69.79
CA VAL A 4 69.90 -56.92 68.87
C VAL A 4 70.27 -57.55 67.52
N LEU A 5 70.64 -58.84 67.49
CA LEU A 5 70.89 -59.54 66.23
C LEU A 5 69.59 -59.79 65.43
N TYR A 6 68.46 -60.03 66.09
CA TYR A 6 67.18 -60.21 65.42
C TYR A 6 66.63 -58.89 64.85
N THR A 7 66.77 -57.78 65.58
CA THR A 7 66.35 -56.47 65.05
C THR A 7 67.23 -56.05 63.86
N PHE A 8 68.54 -56.31 63.89
CA PHE A 8 69.43 -55.98 62.77
C PHE A 8 69.20 -56.87 61.54
N ALA A 9 68.87 -58.15 61.72
CA ALA A 9 68.52 -59.05 60.62
C ALA A 9 67.15 -58.72 60.00
N VAL A 10 66.17 -58.28 60.80
CA VAL A 10 64.87 -57.79 60.29
C VAL A 10 65.02 -56.42 59.62
N PHE A 11 65.85 -55.51 60.15
CA PHE A 11 66.12 -54.22 59.49
C PHE A 11 66.90 -54.39 58.19
N LEU A 12 67.89 -55.28 58.14
CA LEU A 12 68.65 -55.59 56.93
C LEU A 12 67.80 -56.38 55.91
N GLY A 13 66.90 -57.25 56.37
CA GLY A 13 65.92 -57.93 55.53
C GLY A 13 64.87 -56.99 54.95
N ILE A 14 64.42 -55.97 55.70
CA ILE A 14 63.54 -54.90 55.22
C ILE A 14 64.30 -53.97 54.25
N LEU A 15 65.55 -53.61 54.54
CA LEU A 15 66.39 -52.81 53.64
C LEU A 15 66.79 -53.54 52.33
N LEU A 16 66.90 -54.87 52.34
CA LEU A 16 67.19 -55.68 51.15
C LEU A 16 65.93 -56.15 50.38
N SER A 17 64.73 -55.97 50.95
CA SER A 17 63.45 -56.26 50.27
C SER A 17 62.75 -55.03 49.69
N PHE A 18 63.28 -53.81 49.93
CA PHE A 18 63.06 -52.69 49.01
C PHE A 18 63.86 -52.94 47.73
N HIS A 19 63.37 -53.84 46.87
CA HIS A 19 63.62 -53.64 45.45
C HIS A 19 63.00 -52.28 45.14
N LEU A 20 63.85 -51.26 45.01
CA LEU A 20 63.52 -50.07 44.25
C LEU A 20 63.11 -50.61 42.89
N VAL A 21 61.81 -50.78 42.67
CA VAL A 21 61.24 -51.00 41.36
C VAL A 21 61.47 -49.68 40.66
N ALA A 22 62.69 -49.49 40.13
CA ALA A 22 62.91 -48.51 39.11
C ALA A 22 61.96 -48.89 37.98
N ALA A 23 61.11 -47.96 37.57
CA ALA A 23 60.34 -48.15 36.36
C ALA A 23 61.31 -48.53 35.23
N ASP A 24 60.98 -49.59 34.49
CA ASP A 24 61.81 -50.01 33.37
C ASP A 24 61.81 -48.90 32.31
N GLU A 25 62.96 -48.60 31.73
CA GLU A 25 63.05 -47.66 30.60
C GLU A 25 62.23 -48.22 29.43
N CYS A 26 61.37 -47.40 28.83
CA CYS A 26 60.61 -47.80 27.65
C CYS A 26 61.58 -48.06 26.49
N GLY A 27 61.66 -49.31 26.03
CA GLY A 27 62.32 -49.64 24.78
C GLY A 27 61.47 -49.22 23.56
N GLN A 28 61.84 -49.71 22.37
CA GLN A 28 61.05 -49.51 21.15
C GLN A 28 59.68 -50.22 21.18
N THR A 29 59.47 -51.12 22.15
CA THR A 29 58.19 -51.76 22.46
C THR A 29 57.80 -51.30 23.86
N PRO A 30 56.76 -50.48 24.01
CA PRO A 30 56.36 -49.96 25.31
C PRO A 30 55.78 -51.07 26.20
N THR A 31 55.93 -50.92 27.51
CA THR A 31 55.34 -51.78 28.55
C THR A 31 54.62 -50.91 29.58
N ASP A 32 53.72 -51.49 30.38
CA ASP A 32 53.02 -50.77 31.44
C ASP A 32 53.99 -50.08 32.41
N ASN A 33 53.68 -48.84 32.78
CA ASN A 33 54.43 -48.04 33.74
C ASN A 33 55.91 -47.83 33.41
N CYS A 34 56.33 -47.98 32.16
CA CYS A 34 57.72 -47.71 31.76
C CYS A 34 58.01 -46.19 31.78
N THR A 35 59.29 -45.83 31.95
CA THR A 35 59.75 -44.43 31.89
C THR A 35 60.49 -44.12 30.60
N ILE A 36 60.36 -42.89 30.11
CA ILE A 36 61.15 -42.37 28.98
C ILE A 36 62.13 -41.33 29.53
N SER A 37 63.42 -41.69 29.55
CA SER A 37 64.53 -40.82 29.96
C SER A 37 65.40 -40.34 28.80
N THR A 38 65.15 -40.82 27.58
CA THR A 38 65.77 -40.34 26.34
C THR A 38 64.76 -40.35 25.19
N SER A 39 65.05 -39.64 24.08
CA SER A 39 64.16 -39.65 22.90
C SER A 39 63.97 -41.07 22.37
N THR A 40 62.71 -41.44 22.13
CA THR A 40 62.31 -42.82 21.81
C THR A 40 61.38 -42.83 20.60
N THR A 41 61.65 -43.74 19.68
CA THR A 41 60.75 -44.07 18.56
C THR A 41 60.19 -45.46 18.77
N PHE A 42 58.86 -45.58 18.89
CA PHE A 42 58.20 -46.87 19.00
C PHE A 42 58.16 -47.58 17.65
N THR A 43 58.14 -48.91 17.71
CA THR A 43 57.87 -49.72 16.53
C THR A 43 56.37 -49.61 16.20
N PRO A 44 55.96 -49.53 14.93
CA PRO A 44 54.54 -49.59 14.59
C PRO A 44 53.92 -50.90 15.11
N GLY A 45 52.79 -50.81 15.80
CA GLY A 45 52.13 -51.95 16.43
C GLY A 45 50.90 -51.54 17.23
N ASN A 46 50.17 -52.53 17.74
CA ASN A 46 49.05 -52.33 18.66
C ASN A 46 49.49 -52.68 20.07
N TYR A 47 49.42 -51.71 20.98
CA TYR A 47 49.89 -51.84 22.35
C TYR A 47 48.73 -51.63 23.33
N GLN A 48 48.63 -52.53 24.31
CA GLN A 48 47.78 -52.36 25.48
C GLN A 48 48.67 -51.99 26.64
N VAL A 49 48.95 -50.70 26.77
CA VAL A 49 49.83 -50.16 27.81
C VAL A 49 49.18 -48.99 28.52
N GLU A 50 49.51 -48.79 29.78
CA GLU A 50 49.14 -47.59 30.53
C GLU A 50 50.34 -46.94 31.24
N ASN A 51 50.21 -45.65 31.48
CA ASN A 51 51.00 -44.84 32.39
C ASN A 51 52.49 -44.72 32.02
N ILE A 52 52.78 -44.52 30.72
CA ILE A 52 54.13 -44.20 30.23
C ILE A 52 54.54 -42.84 30.79
N THR A 53 55.58 -42.80 31.63
CA THR A 53 56.01 -41.57 32.30
C THR A 53 57.25 -41.00 31.63
N ILE A 54 57.15 -39.78 31.10
CA ILE A 54 58.29 -39.08 30.51
C ILE A 54 58.97 -38.29 31.62
N ILE A 55 60.24 -38.60 31.89
CA ILE A 55 61.01 -37.98 32.98
C ILE A 55 62.16 -37.10 32.48
N ALA A 56 62.50 -37.18 31.19
CA ALA A 56 63.53 -36.37 30.56
C ALA A 56 62.96 -35.13 29.88
N ASN A 57 63.75 -34.06 29.94
CA ASN A 57 63.50 -32.84 29.19
C ASN A 57 63.98 -32.99 27.74
N ASP A 58 63.53 -32.10 26.86
CA ASP A 58 64.00 -31.99 25.46
C ASP A 58 63.93 -33.33 24.72
N THR A 59 62.86 -34.09 24.97
CA THR A 59 62.72 -35.49 24.56
C THR A 59 61.60 -35.64 23.54
N VAL A 60 61.87 -36.37 22.47
CA VAL A 60 60.88 -36.71 21.44
C VAL A 60 60.37 -38.14 21.67
N VAL A 61 59.07 -38.29 21.79
CA VAL A 61 58.34 -39.55 21.77
C VAL A 61 57.63 -39.65 20.44
N ASP A 62 58.21 -40.41 19.51
CA ASP A 62 57.62 -40.67 18.21
C ASP A 62 56.97 -42.05 18.20
N CYS A 63 55.65 -42.09 18.15
CA CYS A 63 54.92 -43.35 18.10
C CYS A 63 55.03 -44.05 16.75
N ASN A 64 55.47 -43.37 15.69
CA ASN A 64 55.67 -43.93 14.36
C ASN A 64 54.43 -44.70 13.84
N GLY A 65 53.23 -44.20 14.13
CA GLY A 65 51.95 -44.85 13.79
C GLY A 65 51.53 -45.99 14.72
N ALA A 66 52.18 -46.16 15.88
CA ALA A 66 51.72 -47.09 16.91
C ALA A 66 50.33 -46.73 17.43
N SER A 67 49.53 -47.77 17.63
CA SER A 67 48.17 -47.72 18.17
C SER A 67 48.15 -48.19 19.62
N PHE A 68 47.50 -47.42 20.47
CA PHE A 68 47.40 -47.64 21.91
C PHE A 68 45.93 -47.83 22.27
N THR A 69 45.61 -48.92 22.96
CA THR A 69 44.24 -49.22 23.39
C THR A 69 44.22 -49.54 24.88
N HIS A 70 43.35 -48.91 25.65
CA HIS A 70 43.11 -49.27 27.05
C HIS A 70 41.65 -49.09 27.42
N VAL A 71 41.21 -49.70 28.52
CA VAL A 71 39.88 -49.46 29.09
C VAL A 71 40.09 -48.62 30.34
N TYR A 72 40.11 -47.30 30.17
CA TYR A 72 40.28 -46.31 31.24
C TYR A 72 41.72 -46.25 31.79
N GLY A 73 42.37 -45.09 31.74
CA GLY A 73 43.78 -44.93 32.14
C GLY A 73 44.42 -43.66 31.61
N ILE A 74 45.72 -43.49 31.85
CA ILE A 74 46.57 -42.43 31.28
C ILE A 74 47.52 -43.09 30.29
N LEU A 75 47.70 -42.54 29.08
CA LEU A 75 48.74 -43.04 28.17
C LEU A 75 50.11 -42.42 28.49
N PHE A 76 50.26 -41.11 28.29
CA PHE A 76 51.48 -40.36 28.55
C PHE A 76 51.33 -39.42 29.74
N ASN A 77 52.24 -39.55 30.70
CA ASN A 77 52.40 -38.62 31.81
C ASN A 77 53.66 -37.77 31.61
N VAL A 78 53.49 -36.45 31.51
CA VAL A 78 54.55 -35.45 31.24
C VAL A 78 54.89 -34.58 32.45
N ALA A 79 54.43 -34.94 33.66
CA ALA A 79 54.58 -34.10 34.84
C ALA A 79 56.05 -33.76 35.17
N GLY A 80 56.35 -32.46 35.30
CA GLY A 80 57.68 -31.98 35.70
C GLY A 80 58.70 -31.92 34.58
N THR A 81 58.27 -31.94 33.32
CA THR A 81 59.14 -31.90 32.14
C THR A 81 59.11 -30.56 31.40
N THR A 82 60.10 -30.34 30.55
CA THR A 82 60.15 -29.24 29.57
C THR A 82 60.71 -29.76 28.24
N GLY A 83 60.30 -29.19 27.12
CA GLY A 83 60.82 -29.50 25.79
C GLY A 83 60.36 -30.86 25.23
N VAL A 84 59.32 -31.47 25.82
CA VAL A 84 58.83 -32.78 25.36
C VAL A 84 58.03 -32.62 24.06
N THR A 85 58.23 -33.52 23.11
CA THR A 85 57.43 -33.64 21.89
C THR A 85 56.80 -35.03 21.82
N ILE A 86 55.48 -35.11 21.61
CA ILE A 86 54.74 -36.37 21.40
C ILE A 86 54.11 -36.33 20.02
N GLN A 87 54.42 -37.30 19.17
CA GLN A 87 53.97 -37.31 17.77
C GLN A 87 53.63 -38.68 17.19
N ASN A 88 52.81 -38.66 16.13
CA ASN A 88 52.44 -39.82 15.31
C ASN A 88 51.76 -40.96 16.10
N CYS A 89 51.04 -40.65 17.18
CA CYS A 89 50.37 -41.65 18.03
C CYS A 89 48.89 -41.79 17.68
N TYR A 90 48.38 -43.02 17.67
CA TYR A 90 46.94 -43.30 17.69
C TYR A 90 46.54 -43.86 19.05
N ALA A 91 45.58 -43.26 19.76
CA ALA A 91 45.14 -43.77 21.07
C ALA A 91 43.61 -43.83 21.20
N THR A 92 43.11 -44.91 21.80
CA THR A 92 41.67 -45.09 22.05
C THR A 92 41.35 -45.72 23.41
N GLY A 93 40.19 -45.35 23.98
CA GLY A 93 39.64 -45.91 25.23
C GLY A 93 40.29 -45.42 26.53
N TYR A 94 41.26 -44.51 26.45
CA TYR A 94 41.89 -43.90 27.62
C TYR A 94 40.97 -42.88 28.31
N SER A 95 41.25 -42.63 29.60
CA SER A 95 40.65 -41.47 30.26
C SER A 95 41.36 -40.17 29.84
N ARG A 96 42.69 -40.25 29.65
CA ARG A 96 43.56 -39.15 29.22
C ARG A 96 44.67 -39.72 28.33
N ALA A 97 44.93 -39.12 27.17
CA ALA A 97 46.04 -39.55 26.32
C ALA A 97 47.35 -38.86 26.76
N VAL A 98 47.32 -37.55 26.97
CA VAL A 98 48.47 -36.78 27.46
C VAL A 98 48.06 -35.96 28.67
N THR A 99 48.77 -36.12 29.79
CA THR A 99 48.49 -35.35 31.00
C THR A 99 49.70 -35.13 31.89
N ASN A 100 49.70 -34.09 32.72
CA ASN A 100 50.64 -33.93 33.83
C ASN A 100 49.98 -34.28 35.20
N TYR A 101 48.83 -34.95 35.17
CA TYR A 101 48.05 -35.31 36.34
C TYR A 101 48.21 -36.79 36.71
N LEU A 102 48.83 -37.05 37.86
CA LEU A 102 49.17 -38.39 38.37
C LEU A 102 48.00 -39.20 38.98
N GLY A 103 46.74 -38.79 38.81
CA GLY A 103 45.60 -39.62 39.23
C GLY A 103 45.54 -39.93 40.74
N GLY A 104 45.60 -38.91 41.60
CA GLY A 104 45.58 -39.11 43.06
C GLY A 104 45.56 -37.81 43.87
N GLY A 105 44.45 -37.06 43.84
CA GLY A 105 44.32 -35.81 44.60
C GLY A 105 45.26 -34.68 44.13
N SER A 106 45.11 -33.49 44.71
CA SER A 106 45.86 -32.28 44.33
C SER A 106 47.37 -32.31 44.67
N ALA A 107 47.86 -33.39 45.28
CA ALA A 107 49.21 -33.46 45.85
C ALA A 107 50.33 -33.89 44.89
N GLY A 108 50.05 -34.09 43.60
CA GLY A 108 51.01 -34.65 42.63
C GLY A 108 51.15 -33.91 41.30
N LEU A 109 50.64 -32.68 41.18
CA LEU A 109 50.83 -31.90 39.94
C LEU A 109 52.25 -31.32 39.90
N LEU A 110 53.06 -31.76 38.95
CA LEU A 110 54.29 -31.06 38.59
C LEU A 110 54.04 -30.28 37.29
N PRO A 111 54.46 -29.00 37.23
CA PRO A 111 54.17 -28.17 36.08
C PRO A 111 54.95 -28.66 34.85
N VAL A 112 54.39 -28.39 33.68
CA VAL A 112 55.07 -28.60 32.39
C VAL A 112 55.37 -27.23 31.80
N GLU A 113 56.64 -26.97 31.46
CA GLU A 113 57.08 -25.65 30.99
C GLU A 113 56.94 -25.46 29.47
N THR A 114 57.22 -26.50 28.69
CA THR A 114 56.98 -26.50 27.24
C THR A 114 56.65 -27.93 26.81
N LEU A 115 55.70 -28.07 25.90
CA LEU A 115 55.21 -29.37 25.41
C LEU A 115 54.72 -29.19 23.98
N THR A 116 55.14 -30.07 23.08
CA THR A 116 54.63 -30.15 21.72
C THR A 116 53.84 -31.44 21.55
N ILE A 117 52.58 -31.36 21.14
CA ILE A 117 51.73 -32.51 20.80
C ILE A 117 51.30 -32.32 19.35
N ARG A 118 51.77 -33.20 18.45
CA ARG A 118 51.53 -33.02 17.02
C ARG A 118 51.27 -34.30 16.26
N ASP A 119 50.46 -34.24 15.20
CA ASP A 119 50.25 -35.36 14.28
C ASP A 119 49.68 -36.61 14.99
N ASN A 120 48.85 -36.44 16.02
CA ASN A 120 48.25 -37.55 16.78
C ASN A 120 46.74 -37.71 16.47
N THR A 121 46.22 -38.91 16.69
CA THR A 121 44.79 -39.22 16.62
C THR A 121 44.33 -39.82 17.94
N PHE A 122 43.38 -39.18 18.62
CA PHE A 122 42.81 -39.64 19.87
C PHE A 122 41.30 -39.86 19.71
N GLU A 123 40.86 -41.11 19.78
CA GLU A 123 39.49 -41.52 19.47
C GLU A 123 38.82 -42.19 20.68
N GLY A 124 37.66 -41.69 21.10
CA GLY A 124 36.95 -42.23 22.28
C GLY A 124 37.74 -42.06 23.58
N VAL A 125 38.63 -41.07 23.65
CA VAL A 125 39.37 -40.70 24.86
C VAL A 125 38.55 -39.66 25.62
N VAL A 126 38.32 -39.86 26.92
CA VAL A 126 37.43 -38.99 27.70
C VAL A 126 37.90 -37.53 27.68
N LEU A 127 39.20 -37.30 27.91
CA LEU A 127 39.87 -36.01 27.90
C LEU A 127 41.26 -36.15 27.25
N PRO A 128 41.36 -36.09 25.91
CA PRO A 128 42.57 -36.43 25.16
C PRO A 128 43.82 -35.71 25.66
N ILE A 129 43.76 -34.39 25.81
CA ILE A 129 44.89 -33.58 26.28
C ILE A 129 44.46 -32.77 27.49
N LEU A 130 45.11 -33.00 28.64
CA LEU A 130 44.91 -32.25 29.87
C LEU A 130 46.25 -31.74 30.41
N ILE A 131 46.48 -30.43 30.34
CA ILE A 131 47.62 -29.79 30.99
C ILE A 131 47.13 -28.89 32.12
N ASN A 132 47.45 -29.26 33.36
CA ASN A 132 47.01 -28.54 34.55
C ASN A 132 48.23 -28.10 35.38
N ASN A 133 48.63 -26.85 35.21
CA ASN A 133 49.73 -26.25 35.94
C ASN A 133 49.27 -25.51 37.21
N ALA A 134 48.04 -25.77 37.69
CA ALA A 134 47.52 -25.21 38.93
C ALA A 134 48.07 -25.86 40.22
N VAL A 135 49.40 -25.89 40.34
CA VAL A 135 50.09 -26.43 41.52
C VAL A 135 50.07 -25.42 42.66
N THR A 136 49.53 -25.79 43.82
CA THR A 136 49.60 -24.97 45.03
C THR A 136 51.02 -24.99 45.60
N GLY A 137 51.69 -23.84 45.69
CA GLY A 137 53.00 -23.68 46.35
C GLY A 137 54.19 -23.44 45.42
N TYR A 138 54.01 -23.52 44.10
CA TYR A 138 55.02 -23.11 43.12
C TYR A 138 54.63 -21.76 42.52
N SER A 139 55.50 -20.76 42.66
CA SER A 139 55.43 -19.53 41.87
C SER A 139 56.04 -19.83 40.51
N LEU A 140 55.25 -20.39 39.59
CA LEU A 140 55.64 -20.36 38.19
C LEU A 140 55.79 -18.88 37.77
N SER A 141 56.85 -18.57 37.03
CA SER A 141 56.97 -17.27 36.39
C SER A 141 55.72 -17.07 35.53
N PRO A 142 55.06 -15.90 35.57
CA PRO A 142 53.83 -15.64 34.82
C PRO A 142 53.96 -15.71 33.29
N GLU A 143 55.15 -16.02 32.75
CA GLU A 143 55.47 -16.04 31.31
C GLU A 143 55.63 -17.45 30.70
N PHE A 144 55.42 -18.54 31.45
CA PHE A 144 55.45 -19.91 30.92
C PHE A 144 54.18 -20.65 31.33
N PRO A 145 53.62 -21.50 30.46
CA PRO A 145 54.28 -22.32 29.42
C PRO A 145 53.76 -22.21 27.98
N ASN A 146 54.72 -22.19 27.03
CA ASN A 146 54.46 -22.14 25.58
C ASN A 146 54.15 -23.54 25.01
N HIS A 147 52.98 -24.12 25.30
CA HIS A 147 52.62 -25.41 24.70
C HIS A 147 52.21 -25.25 23.23
N GLN A 148 52.59 -26.20 22.40
CA GLN A 148 52.21 -26.30 20.99
C GLN A 148 51.35 -27.54 20.79
N ILE A 149 50.10 -27.38 20.39
CA ILE A 149 49.18 -28.49 20.10
C ILE A 149 48.72 -28.33 18.65
N ILE A 150 49.33 -29.07 17.74
CA ILE A 150 49.25 -28.79 16.30
C ILE A 150 48.85 -30.04 15.52
N ASN A 151 47.91 -29.93 14.57
CA ASN A 151 47.60 -31.02 13.63
C ASN A 151 47.22 -32.35 14.33
N ASN A 152 46.39 -32.29 15.38
CA ASN A 152 45.84 -33.48 16.02
C ASN A 152 44.38 -33.70 15.62
N THR A 153 43.94 -34.96 15.63
CA THR A 153 42.55 -35.36 15.40
C THR A 153 41.96 -35.94 16.68
N LEU A 154 40.93 -35.31 17.24
CA LEU A 154 40.28 -35.67 18.50
C LEU A 154 38.80 -36.02 18.22
N ILE A 155 38.40 -37.27 18.39
CA ILE A 155 37.04 -37.73 18.01
C ILE A 155 36.35 -38.39 19.20
N GLY A 156 35.08 -38.05 19.45
CA GLY A 156 34.21 -38.78 20.37
C GLY A 156 34.60 -38.65 21.84
N SER A 157 35.25 -37.54 22.20
CA SER A 157 35.55 -37.22 23.59
C SER A 157 34.31 -36.66 24.28
N VAL A 158 34.16 -36.95 25.58
CA VAL A 158 32.90 -36.68 26.32
C VAL A 158 32.99 -35.51 27.31
N THR A 159 34.19 -34.98 27.58
CA THR A 159 34.37 -33.85 28.52
C THR A 159 34.95 -32.62 27.85
N ALA A 160 36.21 -32.70 27.43
CA ALA A 160 36.83 -31.68 26.59
C ALA A 160 37.90 -32.32 25.68
N GLY A 161 38.23 -31.67 24.56
CA GLY A 161 39.25 -32.18 23.64
C GLY A 161 40.64 -31.81 24.13
N ILE A 162 40.84 -30.50 24.27
CA ILE A 162 42.04 -29.88 24.80
C ILE A 162 41.64 -29.07 26.04
N GLN A 163 42.22 -29.39 27.19
CA GLN A 163 42.03 -28.62 28.41
C GLN A 163 43.38 -28.13 28.95
N ILE A 164 43.53 -26.81 29.08
CA ILE A 164 44.74 -26.17 29.60
C ILE A 164 44.40 -25.23 30.75
N ILE A 165 45.02 -25.43 31.90
CA ILE A 165 44.77 -24.67 33.14
C ILE A 165 46.08 -24.06 33.65
N LYS A 166 46.08 -22.74 33.86
CA LYS A 166 47.22 -21.93 34.31
C LYS A 166 48.48 -22.11 33.48
N ALA A 167 48.30 -22.05 32.16
CA ALA A 167 49.41 -22.09 31.25
C ALA A 167 49.25 -21.05 30.14
N ALA A 168 50.03 -19.97 30.14
CA ALA A 168 49.89 -18.86 29.19
C ALA A 168 50.76 -19.02 27.95
N ASN A 169 50.45 -18.31 26.86
CA ASN A 169 51.22 -18.32 25.61
C ASN A 169 51.17 -19.66 24.84
N ASN A 170 50.09 -20.43 24.95
CA ASN A 170 49.95 -21.65 24.15
C ASN A 170 49.57 -21.33 22.70
N TYR A 171 50.00 -22.21 21.80
CA TYR A 171 49.68 -22.18 20.39
C TYR A 171 48.94 -23.47 20.02
N ILE A 172 47.65 -23.35 19.71
CA ILE A 172 46.76 -24.47 19.38
C ILE A 172 46.27 -24.27 17.96
N ALA A 173 46.82 -25.04 17.02
CA ALA A 173 46.56 -24.81 15.60
C ALA A 173 46.28 -26.06 14.79
N ASP A 174 45.51 -25.93 13.71
CA ASP A 174 45.31 -26.97 12.71
C ASP A 174 44.73 -28.30 13.28
N ASN A 175 44.03 -28.26 14.42
CA ASN A 175 43.43 -29.46 15.03
C ASN A 175 42.01 -29.72 14.50
N LEU A 176 41.66 -30.98 14.31
CA LEU A 176 40.30 -31.44 14.06
C LEU A 176 39.69 -31.99 15.35
N ILE A 177 38.60 -31.41 15.82
CA ILE A 177 37.93 -31.81 17.07
C ILE A 177 36.45 -32.07 16.78
N ASP A 178 36.04 -33.32 16.92
CA ASP A 178 34.66 -33.77 16.70
C ASP A 178 34.03 -34.23 18.01
N GLY A 179 33.06 -33.45 18.48
CA GLY A 179 32.31 -33.67 19.71
C GLY A 179 31.03 -34.51 19.56
N SER A 180 30.83 -35.16 18.41
CA SER A 180 29.63 -35.96 18.14
C SER A 180 29.36 -36.96 19.27
N GLY A 181 28.21 -36.79 19.94
CA GLY A 181 27.77 -37.62 21.07
C GLY A 181 27.68 -36.91 22.44
N ALA A 182 28.11 -35.66 22.56
CA ALA A 182 28.02 -34.90 23.82
C ALA A 182 27.47 -33.47 23.62
N PRO A 183 26.15 -33.23 23.83
CA PRO A 183 25.59 -31.88 23.76
C PRO A 183 26.22 -31.03 24.89
N ASN A 184 26.88 -29.92 24.53
CA ASN A 184 27.70 -29.01 25.39
C ASN A 184 29.19 -29.37 25.56
N TYR A 185 29.75 -30.14 24.63
CA TYR A 185 31.16 -30.50 24.65
C TYR A 185 32.12 -29.31 24.42
N ASN A 186 33.10 -29.12 25.33
CA ASN A 186 34.17 -28.13 25.16
C ASN A 186 35.28 -28.71 24.27
N GLY A 187 35.32 -28.42 22.97
CA GLY A 187 36.42 -28.85 22.12
C GLY A 187 37.77 -28.34 22.65
N ILE A 188 37.83 -27.04 22.97
CA ILE A 188 39.00 -26.41 23.59
C ILE A 188 38.53 -25.65 24.83
N TRP A 189 39.14 -25.91 26.00
CA TRP A 189 38.85 -25.24 27.25
C TRP A 189 40.12 -24.67 27.89
N LEU A 190 40.21 -23.35 27.96
CA LEU A 190 41.39 -22.65 28.47
C LEU A 190 41.06 -21.83 29.72
N VAL A 191 41.94 -21.94 30.71
CA VAL A 191 42.00 -21.07 31.89
C VAL A 191 43.40 -20.46 31.95
N SER A 192 43.70 -19.57 30.99
CA SER A 192 45.05 -19.04 30.77
C SER A 192 45.10 -17.85 29.81
N ALA A 193 46.16 -17.05 29.90
CA ALA A 193 46.33 -15.82 29.13
C ALA A 193 47.17 -15.98 27.85
N ASN A 194 47.03 -15.04 26.91
CA ASN A 194 47.87 -14.86 25.72
C ASN A 194 47.93 -16.10 24.80
N ASN A 195 46.86 -16.90 24.74
CA ASN A 195 46.83 -18.07 23.87
C ASN A 195 46.50 -17.69 22.44
N ILE A 196 47.06 -18.40 21.47
CA ILE A 196 46.73 -18.29 20.06
C ILE A 196 46.05 -19.59 19.63
N LEU A 197 44.82 -19.47 19.13
CA LEU A 197 44.00 -20.57 18.65
C LEU A 197 43.68 -20.27 17.18
N GLU A 198 44.31 -20.99 16.25
CA GLU A 198 44.15 -20.70 14.82
C GLU A 198 43.92 -21.91 13.94
N ARG A 199 43.11 -21.76 12.89
CA ARG A 199 42.86 -22.83 11.89
C ARG A 199 42.39 -24.17 12.46
N ASN A 200 41.72 -24.17 13.62
CA ASN A 200 41.13 -25.40 14.15
C ASN A 200 39.76 -25.63 13.53
N THR A 201 39.41 -26.90 13.30
CA THR A 201 38.07 -27.32 12.86
C THR A 201 37.37 -28.00 14.02
N LEU A 202 36.27 -27.42 14.49
CA LEU A 202 35.47 -27.93 15.59
C LEU A 202 34.07 -28.27 15.06
N HIS A 203 33.64 -29.52 15.21
CA HIS A 203 32.29 -29.97 14.85
C HIS A 203 31.56 -30.47 16.10
N MET A 204 30.36 -29.94 16.36
CA MET A 204 29.59 -30.20 17.59
C MET A 204 30.37 -29.94 18.88
N ALA A 205 31.34 -29.02 18.83
CA ALA A 205 32.30 -28.75 19.90
C ALA A 205 32.52 -27.24 20.02
N LYS A 206 32.59 -26.71 21.25
CA LYS A 206 32.81 -25.28 21.50
C LYS A 206 34.21 -24.91 21.95
N LEU A 207 34.59 -23.66 21.72
CA LEU A 207 35.78 -23.03 22.29
C LEU A 207 35.35 -22.23 23.53
N ASN A 208 35.90 -22.57 24.69
CA ASN A 208 35.56 -21.95 25.97
C ASN A 208 36.79 -21.33 26.65
N LEU A 209 36.76 -20.01 26.82
CA LEU A 209 37.70 -19.27 27.66
C LEU A 209 37.03 -18.99 29.01
N ASP A 210 37.56 -19.60 30.06
CA ASP A 210 36.92 -19.62 31.37
C ASP A 210 37.81 -18.98 32.46
N ARG A 211 37.18 -18.61 33.56
CA ARG A 211 37.82 -18.26 34.82
C ARG A 211 37.63 -19.39 35.82
N ALA A 212 38.71 -20.13 36.05
CA ALA A 212 38.79 -21.07 37.15
C ALA A 212 39.90 -20.67 38.14
N LEU A 213 39.64 -20.89 39.43
CA LEU A 213 40.66 -20.81 40.49
C LEU A 213 41.37 -19.45 40.61
N GLY A 214 40.67 -18.35 40.31
CA GLY A 214 41.19 -16.98 40.42
C GLY A 214 42.14 -16.56 39.29
N TRP A 215 42.18 -17.33 38.20
CA TRP A 215 42.95 -17.01 37.00
C TRP A 215 42.02 -16.61 35.87
N ASN A 216 42.44 -15.58 35.14
CA ASN A 216 41.69 -14.95 34.07
C ASN A 216 42.29 -15.37 32.72
N SER A 217 41.43 -15.63 31.74
CA SER A 217 41.87 -15.98 30.37
C SER A 217 41.98 -14.74 29.51
N THR A 218 43.00 -13.92 29.73
CA THR A 218 43.11 -12.62 29.05
C THR A 218 43.89 -12.67 27.73
N ASN A 219 43.58 -11.77 26.80
CA ASN A 219 44.36 -11.55 25.57
C ASN A 219 44.54 -12.79 24.67
N ALA A 220 43.54 -13.68 24.63
CA ALA A 220 43.57 -14.79 23.67
C ALA A 220 43.32 -14.25 22.25
N THR A 221 44.03 -14.79 21.25
CA THR A 221 43.75 -14.59 19.83
C THR A 221 43.08 -15.85 19.29
N ILE A 222 41.86 -15.72 18.79
CA ILE A 222 41.06 -16.79 18.19
C ILE A 222 40.82 -16.40 16.73
N THR A 223 41.49 -17.06 15.79
CA THR A 223 41.44 -16.65 14.38
C THR A 223 41.40 -17.78 13.38
N GLU A 224 40.77 -17.59 12.22
CA GLU A 224 40.73 -18.60 11.15
C GLU A 224 40.15 -19.97 11.57
N ASN A 225 39.38 -20.06 12.66
CA ASN A 225 38.78 -21.32 13.09
C ASN A 225 37.46 -21.57 12.37
N ASN A 226 37.15 -22.84 12.09
CA ASN A 226 35.88 -23.28 11.54
C ASN A 226 35.10 -24.05 12.62
N ILE A 227 33.97 -23.52 13.09
CA ILE A 227 33.16 -24.11 14.16
C ILE A 227 31.74 -24.36 13.65
N THR A 228 31.28 -25.60 13.73
CA THR A 228 30.01 -26.04 13.14
C THR A 228 29.11 -26.79 14.12
N ASP A 229 27.79 -26.67 13.93
CA ASP A 229 26.76 -27.49 14.58
C ASP A 229 26.78 -27.46 16.12
N VAL A 230 26.92 -26.27 16.69
CA VAL A 230 27.07 -26.09 18.14
C VAL A 230 26.17 -25.00 18.70
N TYR A 231 25.63 -25.21 19.90
CA TYR A 231 24.78 -24.21 20.54
C TYR A 231 25.52 -22.93 20.93
N ARG A 232 26.81 -23.01 21.30
CA ARG A 232 27.67 -21.85 21.61
C ARG A 232 29.02 -22.08 20.93
N ALA A 233 29.40 -21.30 19.93
CA ALA A 233 30.65 -21.58 19.21
C ALA A 233 31.88 -21.10 19.98
N ILE A 234 31.90 -19.82 20.34
CA ILE A 234 32.95 -19.20 21.15
C ILE A 234 32.31 -18.63 22.42
N GLN A 235 32.82 -19.04 23.57
CA GLN A 235 32.33 -18.62 24.89
C GLN A 235 33.44 -17.92 25.68
N LEU A 236 33.19 -16.67 26.06
CA LEU A 236 34.07 -15.83 26.88
C LEU A 236 33.41 -15.66 28.25
N GLU A 237 33.81 -16.44 29.25
CA GLU A 237 33.26 -16.31 30.60
C GLU A 237 33.88 -15.13 31.36
N THR A 238 33.28 -14.79 32.50
CA THR A 238 33.72 -13.72 33.40
C THR A 238 35.22 -13.78 33.69
N GLY A 239 35.97 -12.75 33.32
CA GLY A 239 37.42 -12.67 33.51
C GLY A 239 38.25 -12.88 32.25
N SER A 240 37.64 -13.20 31.10
CA SER A 240 38.37 -13.48 29.86
C SER A 240 38.70 -12.23 29.02
N HIS A 241 39.10 -11.14 29.65
CA HIS A 241 39.21 -9.81 29.01
C HIS A 241 40.23 -9.74 27.87
N GLY A 242 40.03 -8.84 26.90
CA GLY A 242 41.06 -8.53 25.91
C GLY A 242 41.17 -9.53 24.75
N ALA A 243 40.23 -10.46 24.60
CA ALA A 243 40.32 -11.46 23.52
C ALA A 243 40.09 -10.83 22.14
N VAL A 244 40.90 -11.23 21.15
CA VAL A 244 40.76 -10.88 19.73
C VAL A 244 40.18 -12.09 19.00
N ILE A 245 38.96 -11.94 18.47
CA ILE A 245 38.21 -12.97 17.75
C ILE A 245 38.04 -12.47 16.32
N GLN A 246 38.81 -13.01 15.38
CA GLN A 246 38.77 -12.52 14.01
C GLN A 246 38.90 -13.59 12.94
N ASP A 247 38.29 -13.37 11.78
CA ASP A 247 38.43 -14.25 10.61
C ASP A 247 37.93 -15.69 10.87
N ASN A 248 36.99 -15.90 11.81
CA ASN A 248 36.42 -17.23 12.09
C ASN A 248 35.14 -17.48 11.28
N SER A 249 34.91 -18.73 10.91
CA SER A 249 33.68 -19.22 10.28
C SER A 249 32.85 -20.02 11.28
N LEU A 250 31.67 -19.51 11.64
CA LEU A 250 30.77 -20.09 12.63
C LEU A 250 29.46 -20.48 11.94
N GLU A 251 29.29 -21.76 11.61
CA GLU A 251 28.15 -22.24 10.80
C GLU A 251 27.18 -23.11 11.61
N ASN A 252 25.88 -22.91 11.40
CA ASN A 252 24.81 -23.61 12.11
C ASN A 252 24.95 -23.53 13.63
N VAL A 253 25.09 -22.28 14.12
CA VAL A 253 25.31 -21.99 15.54
C VAL A 253 24.07 -21.40 16.19
N GLY A 254 23.80 -21.83 17.43
CA GLY A 254 22.75 -21.20 18.25
C GLY A 254 23.20 -19.81 18.72
N LEU A 255 24.38 -19.73 19.31
CA LEU A 255 25.05 -18.51 19.73
C LEU A 255 26.46 -18.53 19.13
N GLY A 256 26.78 -17.58 18.26
CA GLY A 256 28.11 -17.50 17.65
C GLY A 256 29.18 -17.16 18.68
N VAL A 257 29.19 -15.91 19.15
CA VAL A 257 30.09 -15.43 20.20
C VAL A 257 29.28 -15.02 21.43
N TYR A 258 29.49 -15.73 22.53
CA TYR A 258 28.84 -15.46 23.82
C TYR A 258 29.80 -14.80 24.79
N VAL A 259 29.51 -13.56 25.19
CA VAL A 259 30.43 -12.68 25.91
C VAL A 259 29.91 -12.38 27.33
N ARG A 260 30.77 -12.65 28.32
CA ARG A 260 30.59 -12.28 29.74
C ARG A 260 31.79 -11.53 30.32
N SER A 261 32.53 -10.81 29.49
CA SER A 261 33.72 -10.06 29.89
C SER A 261 33.97 -8.84 28.99
N ASP A 262 35.00 -8.06 29.32
CA ASP A 262 35.24 -6.72 28.77
C ASP A 262 36.42 -6.64 27.79
N ASN A 263 36.46 -5.55 27.01
CA ASN A 263 37.59 -5.15 26.15
C ASN A 263 37.91 -6.16 25.04
N HIS A 264 36.90 -6.76 24.41
CA HIS A 264 37.12 -7.69 23.30
C HIS A 264 37.21 -6.98 21.95
N VAL A 265 37.85 -7.62 20.97
CA VAL A 265 37.77 -7.23 19.56
C VAL A 265 37.19 -8.40 18.78
N ILE A 266 35.98 -8.24 18.24
CA ILE A 266 35.25 -9.25 17.49
C ILE A 266 35.03 -8.71 16.08
N ARG A 267 35.79 -9.18 15.09
CA ARG A 267 35.73 -8.63 13.73
C ARG A 267 35.99 -9.62 12.61
N HIS A 268 35.53 -9.36 11.40
CA HIS A 268 35.73 -10.25 10.24
C HIS A 268 35.26 -11.70 10.46
N ASN A 269 34.34 -11.94 11.40
CA ASN A 269 33.79 -13.28 11.57
C ASN A 269 32.57 -13.46 10.66
N THR A 270 32.40 -14.65 10.11
CA THR A 270 31.17 -15.05 9.42
C THR A 270 30.32 -15.89 10.36
N LEU A 271 29.12 -15.44 10.67
CA LEU A 271 28.18 -16.08 11.59
C LEU A 271 26.91 -16.47 10.84
N ARG A 272 26.70 -17.77 10.67
CA ARG A 272 25.56 -18.34 9.93
C ARG A 272 24.63 -19.10 10.86
N GLY A 273 23.37 -18.70 10.84
CA GLY A 273 22.30 -19.35 11.59
C GLY A 273 21.43 -20.18 10.64
N GLU A 274 20.93 -21.30 11.12
CA GLU A 274 19.74 -21.94 10.54
C GLU A 274 18.67 -21.97 11.62
N GLU A 275 17.39 -21.92 11.23
CA GLU A 275 16.27 -22.16 12.15
C GLU A 275 16.50 -23.53 12.82
N SER A 276 16.76 -23.48 14.12
CA SER A 276 17.64 -24.37 14.87
C SER A 276 17.48 -25.89 14.68
N LEU A 277 18.60 -26.61 14.64
CA LEU A 277 18.71 -28.02 15.07
C LEU A 277 18.41 -28.22 16.59
N PHE A 278 18.38 -27.13 17.37
CA PHE A 278 18.23 -27.12 18.82
C PHE A 278 16.90 -26.47 19.24
N ASP A 279 15.84 -27.28 19.34
CA ASP A 279 14.44 -26.92 19.69
C ASP A 279 14.25 -25.57 20.42
N GLY A 280 13.94 -24.53 19.64
CA GLY A 280 13.33 -23.28 20.13
C GLY A 280 14.26 -22.18 20.63
N ALA A 281 15.58 -22.30 20.43
CA ALA A 281 16.50 -21.19 20.70
C ALA A 281 16.58 -20.25 19.48
N THR A 282 16.55 -18.94 19.73
CA THR A 282 16.88 -17.94 18.71
C THR A 282 18.36 -18.10 18.34
N SER A 283 18.66 -18.07 17.04
CA SER A 283 20.04 -17.99 16.55
C SER A 283 20.53 -16.55 16.73
N THR A 284 21.50 -16.34 17.64
CA THR A 284 22.15 -15.04 17.90
C THR A 284 23.62 -15.05 17.50
N GLY A 285 24.06 -14.07 16.72
CA GLY A 285 25.44 -13.98 16.25
C GLY A 285 26.38 -13.63 17.38
N VAL A 286 26.28 -12.40 17.88
CA VAL A 286 27.02 -11.95 19.07
C VAL A 286 26.03 -11.69 20.20
N PHE A 287 26.24 -12.33 21.34
CA PHE A 287 25.39 -12.21 22.53
C PHE A 287 26.25 -11.74 23.70
N ILE A 288 26.08 -10.48 24.09
CA ILE A 288 26.72 -9.86 25.26
C ILE A 288 25.70 -9.88 26.40
N GLU A 289 25.90 -10.79 27.35
CA GLU A 289 25.00 -10.96 28.48
C GLU A 289 25.31 -9.94 29.58
N THR A 290 24.32 -9.34 30.22
CA THR A 290 24.55 -8.67 31.51
C THR A 290 24.40 -9.63 32.67
N ASP A 291 25.44 -9.73 33.48
CA ASP A 291 25.28 -10.19 34.86
C ASP A 291 24.97 -8.99 35.80
N SER A 292 25.41 -9.03 37.06
CA SER A 292 25.30 -7.89 37.98
C SER A 292 26.09 -6.64 37.56
N THR A 293 27.02 -6.78 36.61
CA THR A 293 27.90 -5.73 36.09
C THR A 293 27.88 -5.77 34.57
N PRO A 294 27.45 -4.69 33.90
CA PRO A 294 27.47 -4.62 32.45
C PRO A 294 28.88 -4.82 31.91
N HIS A 295 28.99 -5.64 30.85
CA HIS A 295 30.25 -5.84 30.15
C HIS A 295 30.47 -4.74 29.13
N LYS A 296 31.71 -4.28 28.98
CA LYS A 296 31.96 -3.02 28.29
C LYS A 296 33.22 -2.96 27.45
N ASP A 297 33.30 -1.87 26.69
CA ASP A 297 34.48 -1.43 25.95
C ASP A 297 34.96 -2.45 24.89
N SER A 298 34.06 -3.31 24.40
CA SER A 298 34.36 -4.25 23.30
C SER A 298 34.10 -3.60 21.94
N VAL A 299 34.89 -3.94 20.93
CA VAL A 299 34.70 -3.53 19.54
C VAL A 299 34.13 -4.71 18.76
N ILE A 300 32.97 -4.52 18.12
CA ILE A 300 32.29 -5.52 17.29
C ILE A 300 32.05 -4.90 15.91
N ALA A 301 32.93 -5.17 14.95
CA ALA A 301 32.87 -4.50 13.65
C ALA A 301 33.21 -5.45 12.51
N LEU A 302 32.74 -5.16 11.29
CA LEU A 302 33.05 -5.91 10.08
C LEU A 302 32.73 -7.42 10.16
N ASN A 303 31.75 -7.82 10.98
CA ASN A 303 31.26 -9.20 10.99
C ASN A 303 30.13 -9.38 9.95
N ILE A 304 29.98 -10.59 9.44
CA ILE A 304 28.90 -11.00 8.55
C ILE A 304 27.89 -11.83 9.36
N PHE A 305 26.64 -11.37 9.46
CA PHE A 305 25.53 -12.10 10.06
C PHE A 305 24.57 -12.60 8.98
N GLU A 306 24.59 -13.90 8.70
CA GLU A 306 23.78 -14.55 7.67
C GLU A 306 22.73 -15.49 8.31
N ASN A 307 21.48 -15.38 7.89
CA ASN A 307 20.35 -16.19 8.35
C ASN A 307 20.19 -16.29 9.89
N MET A 308 20.61 -15.25 10.62
CA MET A 308 20.45 -15.17 12.07
C MET A 308 19.09 -14.57 12.43
N SER A 309 18.34 -15.23 13.32
CA SER A 309 17.05 -14.71 13.79
C SER A 309 17.21 -13.45 14.66
N GLU A 310 18.31 -13.34 15.39
CA GLU A 310 18.68 -12.20 16.22
C GLU A 310 20.18 -11.92 16.03
N PRO A 311 20.64 -11.25 14.95
CA PRO A 311 22.07 -11.12 14.65
C PRO A 311 22.95 -10.67 15.83
N ALA A 312 22.42 -9.77 16.66
CA ALA A 312 23.11 -9.18 17.79
C ALA A 312 22.18 -9.02 18.99
N TYR A 313 22.72 -9.25 20.18
CA TYR A 313 22.13 -8.87 21.46
C TYR A 313 23.22 -8.25 22.33
N ASP A 314 23.03 -7.00 22.76
CA ASP A 314 23.99 -6.28 23.59
C ASP A 314 23.35 -5.64 24.83
N ALA A 315 23.46 -6.31 25.97
CA ALA A 315 23.05 -5.73 27.24
C ALA A 315 24.17 -4.92 27.92
N GLY A 316 25.38 -4.89 27.36
CA GLY A 316 26.56 -4.23 27.91
C GLY A 316 26.49 -2.69 27.93
N GLU A 317 27.62 -2.06 28.26
CA GLU A 317 27.78 -0.59 28.25
C GLU A 317 28.97 -0.21 27.37
N ASN A 318 28.87 0.83 26.54
CA ASN A 318 30.01 1.36 25.75
C ASN A 318 30.70 0.31 24.86
N ASN A 319 29.97 -0.69 24.36
CA ASN A 319 30.49 -1.53 23.29
C ASN A 319 30.35 -0.77 21.97
N ASN A 320 31.42 -0.73 21.19
CA ASN A 320 31.42 -0.06 19.90
C ASN A 320 31.11 -1.08 18.80
N TRP A 321 29.98 -0.91 18.13
CA TRP A 321 29.56 -1.77 17.02
C TRP A 321 30.14 -1.35 15.67
N SER A 322 31.18 -0.51 15.68
CA SER A 322 31.91 -0.05 14.50
C SER A 322 33.39 0.08 14.79
N GLU A 323 34.22 0.10 13.75
CA GLU A 323 35.63 0.45 13.86
C GLU A 323 36.08 1.44 12.78
N ASP A 324 37.05 2.29 13.12
CA ASP A 324 37.73 3.16 12.18
C ASP A 324 38.62 2.32 11.26
N VAL A 325 38.33 2.32 9.96
CA VAL A 325 39.20 1.71 8.95
C VAL A 325 39.87 2.81 8.13
N ASP A 326 41.20 2.79 8.14
CA ASP A 326 42.03 3.70 7.35
C ASP A 326 41.99 3.29 5.87
N GLN A 327 41.18 4.00 5.07
CA GLN A 327 41.07 3.83 3.61
C GLN A 327 42.00 4.84 2.86
N GLY A 328 42.89 5.55 3.56
CA GLY A 328 43.81 6.55 2.99
C GLY A 328 43.57 7.96 3.54
N PRO A 329 43.24 8.97 2.70
CA PRO A 329 43.04 10.35 3.19
C PRO A 329 41.76 10.51 4.03
N GLU A 330 40.86 9.53 4.01
CA GLU A 330 39.59 9.51 4.74
C GLU A 330 39.55 8.29 5.65
N VAL A 331 39.17 8.51 6.91
CA VAL A 331 38.88 7.45 7.88
C VAL A 331 37.37 7.24 7.80
N THR A 332 36.97 6.01 7.49
CA THR A 332 35.56 5.62 7.40
C THR A 332 35.26 4.67 8.56
N MET A 333 34.16 4.93 9.29
CA MET A 333 33.67 4.01 10.30
C MET A 333 32.84 2.93 9.63
N PHE A 334 33.17 1.67 9.91
CA PHE A 334 32.42 0.53 9.39
C PHE A 334 31.88 -0.32 10.53
N GLY A 335 30.58 -0.59 10.50
CA GLY A 335 29.90 -1.52 11.40
C GLY A 335 29.87 -2.93 10.82
N ASN A 336 28.75 -3.64 11.00
CA ASN A 336 28.59 -5.03 10.62
C ASN A 336 27.58 -5.23 9.49
N PHE A 337 27.67 -6.35 8.77
CA PHE A 337 26.71 -6.70 7.73
C PHE A 337 25.61 -7.62 8.28
N TYR A 338 24.35 -7.30 8.00
CA TYR A 338 23.17 -8.03 8.45
C TYR A 338 22.30 -8.47 7.26
N GLU A 339 22.30 -9.76 6.91
CA GLU A 339 21.61 -10.26 5.70
C GLU A 339 20.11 -9.94 5.70
N ASN A 340 19.43 -10.09 6.85
CA ASN A 340 17.99 -9.82 7.00
C ASN A 340 17.64 -8.33 6.93
N TYR A 341 18.62 -7.43 7.05
CA TYR A 341 18.41 -5.97 6.95
C TYR A 341 18.56 -5.45 5.52
N HIS A 342 19.27 -6.21 4.67
CA HIS A 342 19.61 -5.80 3.32
C HIS A 342 18.55 -6.16 2.28
N GLN A 343 17.70 -7.16 2.53
CA GLN A 343 16.60 -7.46 1.61
C GLN A 343 15.58 -6.31 1.66
N ASP A 344 15.42 -5.53 0.57
CA ASP A 344 14.49 -4.39 0.37
C ASP A 344 13.01 -4.60 0.80
N ILE A 345 12.68 -5.78 1.33
CA ILE A 345 11.37 -6.24 1.78
C ILE A 345 11.28 -6.55 3.28
N GLN A 346 12.40 -6.60 4.01
CA GLN A 346 12.42 -6.93 5.44
C GLN A 346 12.84 -5.72 6.26
N SER A 347 11.89 -5.13 7.00
CA SER A 347 12.19 -4.09 7.96
C SER A 347 12.52 -4.69 9.33
N VAL A 348 13.64 -4.29 9.93
CA VAL A 348 13.90 -4.55 11.35
C VAL A 348 13.41 -3.32 12.12
N GLY A 349 12.37 -3.49 12.95
CA GLY A 349 11.81 -2.36 13.73
C GLY A 349 11.17 -1.24 12.89
N SER A 350 10.81 -1.49 11.63
CA SER A 350 10.37 -0.50 10.61
C SER A 350 11.50 0.26 9.89
N ASN A 351 12.76 0.01 10.22
CA ASN A 351 13.91 0.56 9.51
C ASN A 351 14.33 -0.38 8.38
N TYR A 352 14.79 0.19 7.28
CA TYR A 352 15.39 -0.52 6.13
C TYR A 352 16.81 -0.02 5.98
N CYS A 353 17.73 -0.85 5.47
CA CYS A 353 19.02 -0.32 5.05
C CYS A 353 18.82 0.62 3.85
N THR A 354 18.76 1.92 4.13
CA THR A 354 18.87 2.95 3.10
C THR A 354 20.28 3.49 3.10
N ASP A 355 20.83 3.70 1.91
CA ASP A 355 22.14 4.31 1.72
C ASP A 355 21.94 5.36 0.63
N ILE A 356 21.63 6.56 1.12
CA ILE A 356 21.21 7.79 0.44
C ILE A 356 22.44 8.58 -0.02
N ASN A 357 23.58 8.39 0.63
CA ASN A 357 24.84 9.02 0.26
C ASN A 357 25.71 8.12 -0.64
N PHE A 358 25.34 6.84 -0.82
CA PHE A 358 25.98 5.86 -1.70
C PHE A 358 27.41 5.54 -1.26
N ASP A 359 27.68 5.62 0.04
CA ASP A 359 28.97 5.24 0.64
C ASP A 359 29.03 3.73 0.99
N ASN A 360 27.93 3.00 0.76
CA ASN A 360 27.74 1.58 1.05
C ASN A 360 27.64 1.26 2.56
N ILE A 361 27.30 2.26 3.36
CA ILE A 361 26.90 2.14 4.76
C ILE A 361 25.42 2.51 4.84
N CYS A 362 24.63 1.77 5.61
CA CYS A 362 23.24 2.13 5.84
C CYS A 362 23.20 3.44 6.67
N ASP A 363 22.42 4.42 6.23
CA ASP A 363 22.24 5.71 6.93
C ASP A 363 21.45 5.55 8.23
N ASP A 364 20.56 4.55 8.29
CA ASP A 364 19.81 4.21 9.49
C ASP A 364 20.58 3.17 10.32
N PRO A 365 20.64 3.34 11.65
CA PRO A 365 21.29 2.37 12.52
C PRO A 365 20.50 1.06 12.53
N TYR A 366 21.20 -0.06 12.75
CA TYR A 366 20.58 -1.35 13.00
C TYR A 366 20.18 -1.44 14.48
N PRO A 367 18.88 -1.41 14.81
CA PRO A 367 18.46 -1.41 16.20
C PRO A 367 18.58 -2.81 16.81
N PHE A 368 19.14 -2.91 18.01
CA PHE A 368 19.06 -4.13 18.80
C PHE A 368 17.76 -4.14 19.65
N ASN A 369 17.41 -5.30 20.23
CA ASN A 369 16.26 -5.43 21.14
C ASN A 369 16.44 -4.65 22.49
N VAL A 370 17.50 -3.85 22.61
CA VAL A 370 18.05 -3.24 23.83
C VAL A 370 18.55 -1.81 23.52
N ILE A 371 19.22 -1.14 24.45
CA ILE A 371 19.52 0.31 24.40
C ILE A 371 20.56 0.67 23.30
N GLU A 372 21.43 -0.27 22.93
CA GLU A 372 22.50 -0.07 21.95
C GLU A 372 22.04 -0.36 20.52
N GLN A 373 22.82 0.09 19.54
CA GLN A 373 22.59 -0.11 18.10
C GLN A 373 23.92 -0.15 17.34
N ASP A 374 23.92 -0.71 16.13
CA ASP A 374 25.02 -0.50 15.18
C ASP A 374 24.74 0.77 14.38
N ASP A 375 25.51 1.82 14.64
CA ASP A 375 25.36 3.14 14.01
C ASP A 375 25.84 3.18 12.55
N PHE A 376 26.62 2.19 12.11
CA PHE A 376 27.23 2.16 10.77
C PHE A 376 27.07 0.80 10.09
N PRO A 377 25.84 0.23 9.98
CA PRO A 377 25.68 -1.09 9.41
C PRO A 377 26.17 -1.11 7.97
N LEU A 378 26.86 -2.17 7.57
CA LEU A 378 27.32 -2.35 6.21
C LEU A 378 26.16 -2.70 5.31
N ARG A 379 26.10 -2.05 4.14
CA ARG A 379 25.14 -2.41 3.10
C ARG A 379 25.53 -3.71 2.39
N SER A 380 26.81 -4.01 2.28
CA SER A 380 27.30 -5.17 1.54
C SER A 380 28.26 -6.00 2.38
N ARG A 381 28.11 -7.34 2.33
CA ARG A 381 29.06 -8.29 2.92
C ARG A 381 30.45 -8.15 2.33
N SER A 382 30.55 -7.72 1.07
CA SER A 382 31.84 -7.60 0.39
C SER A 382 32.73 -6.61 1.11
N LEU A 383 32.16 -5.58 1.76
CA LEU A 383 32.93 -4.62 2.56
C LEU A 383 33.62 -5.23 3.78
N THR A 384 33.37 -6.49 4.15
CA THR A 384 34.09 -7.12 5.27
C THR A 384 35.43 -7.75 4.86
N ASP A 385 35.69 -7.92 3.55
CA ASP A 385 36.92 -8.56 3.02
C ASP A 385 38.14 -7.60 2.93
N PHE A 386 38.12 -6.44 3.61
CA PHE A 386 39.20 -5.43 3.53
C PHE A 386 40.59 -5.93 3.96
N GLY A 387 40.69 -7.10 4.61
CA GLY A 387 41.96 -7.74 4.95
C GLY A 387 42.81 -8.21 3.74
N GLY A 388 42.25 -8.22 2.52
CA GLY A 388 42.79 -8.93 1.37
C GLY A 388 43.26 -8.12 0.16
N SER A 389 43.77 -6.89 0.26
CA SER A 389 44.40 -6.11 -0.85
C SER A 389 43.57 -5.85 -2.13
N SER A 390 42.41 -6.49 -2.34
CA SER A 390 41.50 -6.18 -3.43
C SER A 390 40.56 -5.10 -2.95
N THR A 391 40.79 -3.86 -3.38
CA THR A 391 39.82 -2.77 -3.23
C THR A 391 38.50 -3.22 -3.84
N ILE A 392 37.51 -3.43 -2.99
CA ILE A 392 36.15 -3.75 -3.41
C ILE A 392 35.57 -2.44 -3.91
N ASN A 393 35.68 -2.25 -5.21
CA ASN A 393 35.30 -1.02 -5.86
C ASN A 393 33.83 -1.15 -6.25
N ALA A 394 32.98 -0.32 -5.65
CA ALA A 394 31.60 -0.16 -6.07
C ALA A 394 31.52 0.13 -7.59
N PRO A 395 30.40 -0.21 -8.25
CA PRO A 395 30.19 0.18 -9.64
C PRO A 395 30.34 1.69 -9.79
N TYR A 396 30.95 2.14 -10.88
CA TYR A 396 31.12 3.57 -11.13
C TYR A 396 30.07 4.05 -12.12
N VAL A 397 29.01 4.73 -11.65
CA VAL A 397 28.12 5.53 -12.49
C VAL A 397 28.87 6.74 -13.06
N GLN A 398 28.88 6.87 -14.38
CA GLN A 398 29.43 8.05 -15.04
C GLN A 398 28.53 9.27 -14.78
N PRO A 399 29.12 10.47 -14.61
CA PRO A 399 28.34 11.68 -14.46
C PRO A 399 27.31 11.87 -15.58
N LEU A 400 26.07 12.07 -15.19
CA LEU A 400 24.99 12.43 -16.10
C LEU A 400 24.94 13.96 -16.24
N ALA A 401 24.69 14.43 -17.45
CA ALA A 401 24.37 15.82 -17.67
C ALA A 401 22.96 16.12 -17.17
N ASP A 402 22.71 17.36 -16.76
CA ASP A 402 21.36 17.83 -16.50
C ASP A 402 20.54 17.88 -17.80
N PHE A 403 19.25 17.62 -17.68
CA PHE A 403 18.30 17.63 -18.79
C PHE A 403 17.54 18.95 -18.78
N TYR A 404 17.49 19.63 -19.93
CA TYR A 404 16.70 20.85 -20.13
C TYR A 404 15.70 20.59 -21.23
N MET A 405 14.43 20.51 -20.86
CA MET A 405 13.37 20.16 -21.78
C MET A 405 12.15 21.04 -21.52
N ASN A 406 11.17 20.98 -22.41
CA ASN A 406 9.89 21.59 -22.14
C ASN A 406 8.93 20.51 -21.63
N GLU A 407 7.87 20.91 -20.95
CA GLU A 407 6.75 20.01 -20.68
C GLU A 407 6.26 19.35 -21.98
N LEU A 408 5.77 18.12 -21.87
CA LEU A 408 5.36 17.24 -22.98
C LEU A 408 6.51 16.60 -23.76
N ASP A 409 7.75 17.03 -23.53
CA ASP A 409 8.92 16.28 -23.99
C ASP A 409 9.10 15.04 -23.10
N GLN A 410 9.64 13.97 -23.69
CA GLN A 410 9.98 12.75 -22.98
C GLN A 410 11.41 12.82 -22.42
N VAL A 411 11.58 12.67 -21.10
CA VAL A 411 12.92 12.61 -20.50
C VAL A 411 13.40 11.18 -20.65
N GLN A 412 14.45 10.97 -21.44
CA GLN A 412 15.12 9.67 -21.53
C GLN A 412 16.46 9.74 -20.82
N VAL A 413 16.59 8.99 -19.73
CA VAL A 413 17.84 8.87 -18.97
C VAL A 413 18.44 7.51 -19.25
N VAL A 414 19.70 7.49 -19.70
CA VAL A 414 20.48 6.26 -19.88
C VAL A 414 21.65 6.29 -18.93
N ILE A 415 21.63 5.42 -17.92
CA ILE A 415 22.66 5.33 -16.91
C ILE A 415 23.83 4.53 -17.49
N THR A 416 25.00 5.15 -17.59
CA THR A 416 26.22 4.44 -17.98
C THR A 416 27.03 4.17 -16.73
N ALA A 417 27.30 2.90 -16.43
CA ALA A 417 28.10 2.51 -15.29
C ALA A 417 29.05 1.38 -15.66
N SER A 418 30.18 1.30 -14.97
CA SER A 418 31.16 0.22 -15.11
C SER A 418 31.33 -0.51 -13.78
N SER A 419 31.21 -1.85 -13.79
CA SER A 419 31.66 -2.68 -12.69
C SER A 419 33.14 -3.01 -12.86
N PRO A 420 34.00 -2.76 -11.87
CA PRO A 420 35.41 -3.12 -11.92
C PRO A 420 35.66 -4.64 -11.97
N VAL A 421 34.68 -5.44 -11.55
CA VAL A 421 34.70 -6.92 -11.61
C VAL A 421 33.86 -7.50 -12.76
N ASN A 422 33.36 -6.65 -13.67
CA ASN A 422 32.40 -7.03 -14.73
C ASN A 422 31.13 -7.73 -14.20
N ALA A 423 30.69 -7.38 -12.99
CA ALA A 423 29.44 -7.86 -12.43
C ALA A 423 28.23 -7.34 -13.24
N PRO A 424 27.14 -8.13 -13.35
CA PRO A 424 25.85 -7.62 -13.80
C PRO A 424 25.39 -6.45 -12.92
N LEU A 425 24.89 -5.39 -13.55
CA LEU A 425 24.41 -4.20 -12.85
C LEU A 425 22.89 -4.11 -12.94
N THR A 426 22.28 -3.73 -11.83
CA THR A 426 20.91 -3.23 -11.75
C THR A 426 20.94 -1.71 -11.68
N TYR A 427 19.89 -1.07 -12.21
CA TYR A 427 19.84 0.38 -12.34
C TYR A 427 18.55 0.91 -11.74
N SER A 428 18.59 2.10 -11.17
CA SER A 428 17.40 2.80 -10.71
C SER A 428 17.58 4.31 -10.76
N ILE A 429 16.46 5.03 -10.77
CA ILE A 429 16.42 6.47 -10.55
C ILE A 429 15.70 6.71 -9.24
N LYS A 430 16.37 7.38 -8.31
CA LYS A 430 15.87 7.65 -6.97
C LYS A 430 15.62 9.15 -6.75
N ASN A 431 14.69 9.46 -5.85
CA ASN A 431 14.47 10.82 -5.36
C ASN A 431 15.52 11.21 -4.29
N GLN A 432 15.45 12.44 -3.77
CA GLN A 432 16.37 12.93 -2.73
C GLN A 432 16.24 12.19 -1.39
N GLN A 433 15.23 11.35 -1.21
CA GLN A 433 15.01 10.49 -0.04
C GLN A 433 15.51 9.06 -0.27
N GLY A 434 16.20 8.77 -1.39
CA GLY A 434 16.74 7.44 -1.69
C GLY A 434 15.70 6.40 -2.15
N GLN A 435 14.46 6.82 -2.43
CA GLN A 435 13.37 5.94 -2.90
C GLN A 435 13.28 5.95 -4.43
N VAL A 436 12.91 4.81 -5.03
CA VAL A 436 12.67 4.74 -6.49
C VAL A 436 11.58 5.73 -6.89
N ASP A 437 11.90 6.63 -7.82
CA ASP A 437 10.96 7.68 -8.21
C ASP A 437 9.95 7.15 -9.25
N PRO A 438 8.64 7.19 -8.96
CA PRO A 438 7.62 6.57 -9.82
C PRO A 438 7.43 7.28 -11.17
N ARG A 439 8.00 8.47 -11.36
CA ARG A 439 7.94 9.20 -12.64
C ARG A 439 8.76 8.53 -13.74
N PHE A 440 9.80 7.81 -13.36
CA PHE A 440 10.67 7.11 -14.31
C PHE A 440 10.27 5.64 -14.45
N VAL A 441 9.83 5.27 -15.66
CA VAL A 441 9.50 3.89 -16.01
C VAL A 441 10.70 3.26 -16.73
N PRO A 442 11.16 2.05 -16.33
CA PRO A 442 12.21 1.33 -17.04
C PRO A 442 11.82 1.03 -18.49
N VAL A 443 12.76 1.19 -19.42
CA VAL A 443 12.57 0.83 -20.82
C VAL A 443 12.66 -0.68 -20.98
N VAL A 444 11.59 -1.30 -21.48
CA VAL A 444 11.53 -2.76 -21.66
C VAL A 444 12.67 -3.25 -22.56
N GLY A 445 13.51 -4.14 -22.02
CA GLY A 445 14.65 -4.73 -22.72
C GLY A 445 15.94 -3.89 -22.70
N VAL A 446 15.94 -2.73 -22.05
CA VAL A 446 17.12 -1.86 -21.90
C VAL A 446 17.29 -1.51 -20.41
N PRO A 447 17.98 -2.35 -19.63
CA PRO A 447 17.94 -2.32 -18.16
C PRO A 447 18.49 -1.03 -17.53
N ASN A 448 19.28 -0.26 -18.27
CA ASN A 448 19.89 0.98 -17.82
C ASN A 448 19.21 2.25 -18.39
N ALA A 449 18.07 2.10 -19.06
CA ALA A 449 17.34 3.22 -19.65
C ALA A 449 15.98 3.41 -18.97
N PHE A 450 15.64 4.68 -18.72
CA PHE A 450 14.42 5.10 -18.04
C PHE A 450 13.75 6.23 -18.81
N ILE A 451 12.43 6.25 -18.74
CA ILE A 451 11.60 7.24 -19.43
C ILE A 451 10.66 7.91 -18.42
N TRP A 452 10.62 9.24 -18.44
CA TRP A 452 9.57 10.04 -17.83
C TRP A 452 8.80 10.80 -18.91
N THR A 453 7.51 10.51 -19.06
CA THR A 453 6.60 11.25 -19.95
C THR A 453 6.01 12.41 -19.16
N THR A 454 6.43 13.63 -19.48
CA THR A 454 6.02 14.86 -18.77
C THR A 454 4.67 15.39 -19.28
N SER A 455 3.99 16.19 -18.46
CA SER A 455 2.68 16.83 -18.70
C SER A 455 2.78 18.36 -18.57
N LEU A 456 1.71 19.10 -18.89
CA LEU A 456 1.61 20.57 -18.74
C LEU A 456 1.61 21.08 -17.28
N PHE A 457 1.83 20.20 -16.31
CA PHE A 457 1.89 20.53 -14.88
C PHE A 457 3.20 20.09 -14.22
N ASP A 458 4.17 19.66 -15.02
CA ASP A 458 5.47 19.17 -14.56
C ASP A 458 6.56 20.24 -14.67
N ALA A 459 6.25 21.50 -14.99
CA ALA A 459 7.24 22.57 -15.01
C ALA A 459 7.89 22.73 -13.64
N GLY A 460 9.22 22.73 -13.62
CA GLY A 460 9.96 22.74 -12.37
C GLY A 460 11.42 22.33 -12.52
N ASN A 461 12.13 22.40 -11.40
CA ASN A 461 13.47 21.87 -11.28
C ASN A 461 13.44 20.67 -10.33
N TYR A 462 13.81 19.51 -10.83
CA TYR A 462 13.82 18.26 -10.09
C TYR A 462 15.23 17.71 -10.03
N THR A 463 15.68 17.34 -8.83
CA THR A 463 16.94 16.64 -8.65
C THR A 463 16.68 15.19 -8.34
N PHE A 464 17.34 14.32 -9.08
CA PHE A 464 17.27 12.87 -8.97
C PHE A 464 18.65 12.28 -8.79
N LEU A 465 18.69 10.98 -8.54
CA LEU A 465 19.90 10.22 -8.35
C LEU A 465 19.89 9.00 -9.26
N ALA A 466 20.84 8.93 -10.17
CA ALA A 466 21.04 7.77 -11.03
C ALA A 466 21.96 6.78 -10.34
N VAL A 467 21.47 5.57 -10.12
CA VAL A 467 22.13 4.57 -9.29
C VAL A 467 22.39 3.32 -10.13
N ALA A 468 23.61 2.80 -10.02
CA ALA A 468 23.91 1.43 -10.40
C ALA A 468 24.30 0.64 -9.16
N THR A 469 23.73 -0.56 -9.04
CA THR A 469 24.02 -1.51 -7.96
C THR A 469 24.50 -2.82 -8.59
N ASP A 470 25.59 -3.40 -8.10
CA ASP A 470 26.08 -4.69 -8.58
C ASP A 470 25.41 -5.87 -7.85
N ASN A 471 25.87 -7.10 -8.12
CA ASN A 471 25.30 -8.31 -7.52
C ASN A 471 25.78 -8.60 -6.09
N GLU A 472 26.70 -7.80 -5.56
CA GLU A 472 27.11 -7.82 -4.15
C GLU A 472 26.52 -6.61 -3.41
N ASP A 473 25.53 -5.93 -3.99
CA ASP A 473 24.80 -4.81 -3.42
C ASP A 473 25.62 -3.52 -3.19
N LEU A 474 26.82 -3.46 -3.77
CA LEU A 474 27.59 -2.23 -3.82
C LEU A 474 26.98 -1.30 -4.85
N ASN A 475 26.95 -0.03 -4.55
CA ASN A 475 26.28 0.96 -5.36
C ASN A 475 27.07 2.27 -5.46
N HIS A 476 26.73 3.05 -6.48
CA HIS A 476 27.16 4.43 -6.63
C HIS A 476 26.01 5.22 -7.24
N GLY A 477 25.75 6.38 -6.66
CA GLY A 477 24.76 7.33 -7.15
C GLY A 477 25.42 8.57 -7.70
N VAL A 478 24.97 9.04 -8.87
CA VAL A 478 25.33 10.39 -9.35
C VAL A 478 24.08 11.25 -9.48
N PRO A 479 24.03 12.43 -8.83
CA PRO A 479 22.89 13.31 -8.96
C PRO A 479 22.82 13.89 -10.37
N PHE A 480 21.60 14.12 -10.85
CA PHE A 480 21.33 14.90 -12.05
C PHE A 480 20.04 15.68 -11.86
N SER A 481 19.90 16.79 -12.58
CA SER A 481 18.70 17.61 -12.55
C SER A 481 17.93 17.51 -13.87
N VAL A 482 16.60 17.59 -13.77
CA VAL A 482 15.71 17.79 -14.91
C VAL A 482 15.03 19.13 -14.72
N TYR A 483 15.31 20.03 -15.65
CA TYR A 483 14.70 21.34 -15.76
C TYR A 483 13.61 21.28 -16.84
N LEU A 484 12.35 21.34 -16.40
CA LEU A 484 11.20 21.37 -17.28
C LEU A 484 10.70 22.80 -17.37
N ASN A 485 10.83 23.39 -18.55
CA ASN A 485 10.25 24.69 -18.87
C ASN A 485 8.76 24.52 -19.15
N GLU A 486 7.96 25.47 -18.68
CA GLU A 486 6.54 25.55 -18.98
C GLU A 486 6.34 25.60 -20.50
N SER A 487 5.54 24.67 -21.02
CA SER A 487 5.13 24.68 -22.42
C SER A 487 3.95 25.63 -22.62
N ASP A 488 3.76 26.15 -23.83
CA ASP A 488 2.58 26.97 -24.11
C ASP A 488 1.32 26.11 -23.94
N SER A 489 0.53 26.39 -22.93
CA SER A 489 -0.67 25.62 -22.61
C SER A 489 -1.75 25.68 -23.71
N ASN A 490 -1.59 26.46 -24.78
CA ASN A 490 -2.58 26.60 -25.84
C ASN A 490 -2.99 25.26 -26.51
N CYS A 491 -4.24 24.83 -26.32
CA CYS A 491 -4.80 23.59 -26.87
C CYS A 491 -4.61 23.43 -28.40
N SER A 492 -4.59 24.55 -29.14
CA SER A 492 -4.47 24.52 -30.60
C SER A 492 -3.11 24.03 -31.10
N LEU A 493 -2.08 24.05 -30.26
CA LEU A 493 -0.74 23.59 -30.59
C LEU A 493 -0.61 22.06 -30.58
N TYR A 494 -1.55 21.37 -29.93
CA TYR A 494 -1.43 19.95 -29.63
C TYR A 494 -2.33 19.05 -30.46
N LEU A 495 -3.19 19.63 -31.31
CA LEU A 495 -4.03 18.85 -32.21
C LEU A 495 -3.18 17.94 -33.12
N PRO A 496 -3.56 16.65 -33.28
CA PRO A 496 -4.86 16.06 -32.95
C PRO A 496 -4.98 15.48 -31.53
N ASN A 497 -3.99 15.63 -30.65
CA ASN A 497 -4.04 15.09 -29.29
C ASN A 497 -4.44 16.20 -28.32
N VAL A 498 -5.62 16.10 -27.71
CA VAL A 498 -6.00 17.06 -26.67
C VAL A 498 -5.22 16.72 -25.41
N ILE A 499 -4.43 17.69 -24.93
CA ILE A 499 -3.57 17.51 -23.78
C ILE A 499 -4.30 17.99 -22.54
N ASP A 500 -4.11 17.25 -21.46
CA ASP A 500 -4.63 17.59 -20.16
C ASP A 500 -4.14 18.97 -19.68
N GLY A 501 -5.06 19.79 -19.16
CA GLY A 501 -4.75 21.12 -18.66
C GLY A 501 -4.61 22.21 -19.72
N CYS A 502 -4.82 21.89 -21.00
CA CYS A 502 -4.61 22.88 -22.05
C CYS A 502 -5.60 24.06 -21.97
N GLU A 503 -5.17 25.20 -22.52
CA GLU A 503 -5.89 26.46 -22.59
C GLU A 503 -6.44 26.76 -23.99
N VAL A 504 -7.75 27.02 -24.10
CA VAL A 504 -8.38 27.50 -25.32
C VAL A 504 -8.21 29.02 -25.41
N ARG A 505 -7.19 29.45 -26.17
CA ARG A 505 -6.87 30.88 -26.41
C ARG A 505 -7.47 31.44 -27.72
N SER A 506 -7.94 30.55 -28.58
CA SER A 506 -8.62 30.89 -29.83
C SER A 506 -9.64 29.81 -30.16
N SER A 507 -10.64 30.12 -31.00
CA SER A 507 -11.64 29.15 -31.41
C SER A 507 -10.99 27.90 -31.99
N ILE A 508 -11.43 26.73 -31.52
CA ILE A 508 -10.83 25.44 -31.81
C ILE A 508 -11.92 24.39 -32.04
N ILE A 509 -11.63 23.46 -32.95
CA ILE A 509 -12.42 22.25 -33.14
C ILE A 509 -11.58 21.09 -32.62
N LEU A 510 -12.03 20.42 -31.55
CA LEU A 510 -11.35 19.23 -31.05
C LEU A 510 -11.61 18.04 -31.99
N PRO A 511 -10.65 17.13 -32.12
CA PRO A 511 -10.87 15.89 -32.85
C PRO A 511 -11.77 14.97 -32.03
N ALA A 512 -12.74 14.34 -32.72
CA ALA A 512 -13.61 13.33 -32.12
C ALA A 512 -12.79 12.17 -31.52
N GLY A 513 -13.30 11.58 -30.44
CA GLY A 513 -12.60 10.53 -29.69
C GLY A 513 -12.61 10.83 -28.19
N THR A 514 -12.03 9.92 -27.40
CA THR A 514 -11.90 10.10 -25.95
C THR A 514 -10.51 10.64 -25.61
N HIS A 515 -10.47 11.74 -24.88
CA HIS A 515 -9.26 12.40 -24.39
C HIS A 515 -9.26 12.36 -22.87
N VAL A 516 -8.19 11.80 -22.29
CA VAL A 516 -8.02 11.72 -20.85
C VAL A 516 -7.43 13.04 -20.36
N VAL A 517 -8.25 13.84 -19.68
CA VAL A 517 -7.93 15.21 -19.23
C VAL A 517 -8.24 15.37 -17.74
N PRO A 518 -7.48 14.73 -16.83
CA PRO A 518 -7.75 14.76 -15.39
C PRO A 518 -7.80 16.18 -14.79
N HIS A 519 -7.09 17.16 -15.34
CA HIS A 519 -7.15 18.58 -14.94
C HIS A 519 -8.09 19.42 -15.82
N GLY A 520 -8.75 18.81 -16.81
CA GLY A 520 -9.72 19.44 -17.69
C GLY A 520 -9.11 20.38 -18.73
N ILE A 521 -9.95 21.27 -19.27
CA ILE A 521 -9.58 22.30 -20.25
C ILE A 521 -10.04 23.67 -19.72
N SER A 522 -9.19 24.68 -19.90
CA SER A 522 -9.50 26.06 -19.49
C SER A 522 -9.70 26.96 -20.70
N ILE A 523 -10.78 27.72 -20.76
CA ILE A 523 -10.99 28.73 -21.80
C ILE A 523 -10.43 30.06 -21.29
N THR A 524 -9.29 30.48 -21.85
CA THR A 524 -8.54 31.65 -21.35
C THR A 524 -8.64 32.90 -22.23
N ALA A 525 -9.44 32.87 -23.30
CA ALA A 525 -9.70 34.03 -24.16
C ALA A 525 -11.20 34.33 -24.36
N ASP A 526 -11.49 35.57 -24.76
CA ASP A 526 -12.81 36.03 -25.16
C ASP A 526 -13.08 35.76 -26.64
N ASN A 527 -14.35 35.72 -27.05
CA ASN A 527 -14.76 35.55 -28.46
C ASN A 527 -14.25 34.25 -29.07
N VAL A 528 -14.33 33.16 -28.30
CA VAL A 528 -13.84 31.84 -28.69
C VAL A 528 -14.96 30.82 -28.73
N VAL A 529 -14.85 29.91 -29.69
CA VAL A 529 -15.71 28.74 -29.83
C VAL A 529 -14.88 27.49 -29.50
N LEU A 530 -15.28 26.75 -28.47
CA LEU A 530 -14.83 25.38 -28.24
C LEU A 530 -15.87 24.44 -28.83
N ASP A 531 -15.59 23.94 -30.03
CA ASP A 531 -16.39 22.88 -30.65
C ASP A 531 -15.70 21.54 -30.41
N CYS A 532 -16.26 20.70 -29.55
CA CYS A 532 -15.67 19.41 -29.27
C CYS A 532 -15.88 18.40 -30.41
N ASN A 533 -16.75 18.68 -31.41
CA ASN A 533 -17.03 17.79 -32.54
C ASN A 533 -17.32 16.33 -32.11
N GLY A 534 -18.03 16.16 -30.99
CA GLY A 534 -18.35 14.86 -30.40
C GLY A 534 -17.23 14.24 -29.56
N ALA A 535 -16.17 14.98 -29.23
CA ALA A 535 -15.10 14.52 -28.36
C ALA A 535 -15.59 14.30 -26.91
N THR A 536 -15.08 13.22 -26.31
CA THR A 536 -15.25 12.91 -24.89
C THR A 536 -14.05 13.40 -24.10
N LEU A 537 -14.29 14.33 -23.17
CA LEU A 537 -13.33 14.81 -22.19
C LEU A 537 -13.55 14.03 -20.89
N ASP A 538 -12.68 13.08 -20.62
CA ASP A 538 -12.77 12.16 -19.47
C ASP A 538 -11.67 12.46 -18.46
N SER A 539 -12.06 12.78 -17.23
CA SER A 539 -11.11 13.15 -16.18
C SER A 539 -10.82 12.02 -15.19
N THR A 540 -11.32 10.80 -15.45
CA THR A 540 -11.02 9.58 -14.66
C THR A 540 -11.27 9.71 -13.15
N ASN A 541 -12.34 10.42 -12.76
CA ASN A 541 -12.73 10.73 -11.37
C ASN A 541 -11.78 11.71 -10.67
N SER A 542 -11.37 12.77 -11.37
CA SER A 542 -10.55 13.81 -10.76
C SER A 542 -11.36 14.77 -9.87
N ASP A 543 -10.66 15.47 -8.98
CA ASP A 543 -11.20 16.58 -8.19
C ASP A 543 -11.33 17.90 -9.00
N PHE A 544 -11.03 17.87 -10.30
CA PHE A 544 -11.00 19.06 -11.16
C PHE A 544 -12.27 19.24 -12.00
N THR A 545 -12.36 20.38 -12.68
CA THR A 545 -13.49 20.72 -13.56
C THR A 545 -13.14 20.39 -15.00
N GLY A 546 -14.05 19.74 -15.73
CA GLY A 546 -13.80 19.29 -17.10
C GLY A 546 -13.59 20.43 -18.08
N ILE A 547 -14.46 21.44 -18.03
CA ILE A 547 -14.29 22.70 -18.78
C ILE A 547 -14.44 23.89 -17.84
N THR A 548 -13.47 24.80 -17.86
CA THR A 548 -13.45 25.99 -17.00
C THR A 548 -13.50 27.28 -17.84
N VAL A 549 -14.40 28.20 -17.49
CA VAL A 549 -14.52 29.54 -18.11
C VAL A 549 -14.55 30.58 -16.99
N ILE A 550 -13.46 31.33 -16.81
CA ILE A 550 -13.34 32.29 -15.71
C ILE A 550 -12.98 33.68 -16.26
N ASN A 551 -13.78 34.68 -15.89
CA ASN A 551 -13.57 36.07 -16.30
C ASN A 551 -13.46 36.23 -17.83
N ARG A 552 -14.38 35.60 -18.56
CA ARG A 552 -14.44 35.64 -20.04
C ARG A 552 -15.78 36.13 -20.56
N GLN A 553 -15.79 36.56 -21.81
CA GLN A 553 -16.98 36.98 -22.53
C GLN A 553 -17.07 36.40 -23.94
N ASN A 554 -18.31 36.21 -24.40
CA ASN A 554 -18.64 35.75 -25.75
C ASN A 554 -17.99 34.38 -26.06
N VAL A 555 -18.17 33.43 -25.16
CA VAL A 555 -17.66 32.06 -25.30
C VAL A 555 -18.78 31.14 -25.76
N GLU A 556 -18.52 30.29 -26.75
CA GLU A 556 -19.44 29.26 -27.22
C GLU A 556 -18.82 27.88 -26.97
N ILE A 557 -19.53 26.97 -26.30
CA ILE A 557 -19.12 25.58 -26.04
C ILE A 557 -20.18 24.68 -26.67
N LYS A 558 -19.77 23.78 -27.57
CA LYS A 558 -20.72 22.89 -28.24
C LYS A 558 -20.17 21.52 -28.58
N ASN A 559 -21.09 20.57 -28.78
CA ASN A 559 -20.81 19.20 -29.21
C ASN A 559 -19.85 18.44 -28.27
N CYS A 560 -19.83 18.75 -26.97
CA CYS A 560 -18.91 18.16 -26.00
C CYS A 560 -19.55 17.02 -25.21
N ILE A 561 -18.78 15.97 -24.90
CA ILE A 561 -19.15 14.97 -23.91
C ILE A 561 -18.16 15.08 -22.75
N VAL A 562 -18.59 15.56 -21.59
CA VAL A 562 -17.72 15.76 -20.42
C VAL A 562 -18.15 14.82 -19.30
N GLN A 563 -17.23 14.01 -18.77
CA GLN A 563 -17.57 12.97 -17.79
C GLN A 563 -16.51 12.72 -16.73
N ASN A 564 -16.90 12.15 -15.58
CA ASN A 564 -16.02 11.71 -14.50
C ASN A 564 -15.16 12.84 -13.89
N ASN A 565 -15.80 13.98 -13.62
CA ASN A 565 -15.16 15.20 -13.12
C ASN A 565 -15.71 15.59 -11.74
N ALA A 566 -15.03 16.46 -10.98
CA ALA A 566 -15.69 17.11 -9.85
C ALA A 566 -16.82 18.03 -10.30
N ARG A 567 -16.62 18.73 -11.43
CA ARG A 567 -17.65 19.54 -12.10
C ARG A 567 -17.52 19.38 -13.61
N GLY A 568 -18.62 19.18 -14.33
CA GLY A 568 -18.57 19.08 -15.80
C GLY A 568 -18.13 20.41 -16.42
N LEU A 569 -18.86 21.48 -16.11
CA LEU A 569 -18.56 22.85 -16.55
C LEU A 569 -18.61 23.83 -15.38
N LEU A 570 -17.60 24.69 -15.27
CA LEU A 570 -17.60 25.86 -14.40
C LEU A 570 -17.55 27.14 -15.23
N VAL A 571 -18.54 28.01 -15.05
CA VAL A 571 -18.53 29.38 -15.58
C VAL A 571 -18.55 30.35 -14.41
N ASP A 572 -17.46 31.09 -14.19
CA ASP A 572 -17.33 32.05 -13.10
C ASP A 572 -17.03 33.45 -13.63
N THR A 573 -17.73 34.45 -13.10
CA THR A 573 -17.48 35.87 -13.36
C THR A 573 -17.44 36.18 -14.86
N SER A 574 -18.29 35.52 -15.65
CA SER A 574 -18.25 35.55 -17.12
C SER A 574 -19.58 36.03 -17.71
N ALA A 575 -19.57 36.46 -18.98
CA ALA A 575 -20.75 37.00 -19.65
C ALA A 575 -20.96 36.47 -21.07
N ASN A 576 -22.21 36.39 -21.52
CA ASN A 576 -22.54 35.98 -22.89
C ASN A 576 -21.94 34.61 -23.27
N VAL A 577 -22.00 33.64 -22.35
CA VAL A 577 -21.52 32.27 -22.60
C VAL A 577 -22.67 31.42 -23.10
N GLN A 578 -22.48 30.73 -24.22
CA GLN A 578 -23.44 29.82 -24.83
C GLN A 578 -22.92 28.39 -24.72
N VAL A 579 -23.76 27.48 -24.22
CA VAL A 579 -23.44 26.06 -24.08
C VAL A 579 -24.59 25.27 -24.69
N HIS A 580 -24.31 24.51 -25.75
CA HIS A 580 -25.34 23.75 -26.43
C HIS A 580 -24.88 22.43 -27.04
N ASP A 581 -25.83 21.56 -27.35
CA ASP A 581 -25.60 20.25 -27.98
C ASP A 581 -24.53 19.41 -27.24
N SER A 582 -24.44 19.53 -25.91
CA SER A 582 -23.40 18.89 -25.11
C SER A 582 -23.98 17.97 -24.03
N THR A 583 -23.19 16.97 -23.62
CA THR A 583 -23.51 16.04 -22.54
C THR A 583 -22.54 16.24 -21.38
N PHE A 584 -23.06 16.52 -20.19
CA PHE A 584 -22.28 16.61 -18.95
C PHE A 584 -22.77 15.52 -18.00
N SER A 585 -21.90 14.57 -17.67
CA SER A 585 -22.31 13.36 -16.94
C SER A 585 -21.34 12.91 -15.85
N ASN A 586 -21.83 12.08 -14.93
CA ASN A 586 -21.04 11.45 -13.87
C ASN A 586 -20.08 12.41 -13.14
N SER A 587 -20.55 13.63 -12.83
CA SER A 587 -19.74 14.58 -12.06
C SER A 587 -19.97 14.39 -10.56
N LEU A 588 -18.89 14.30 -9.79
CA LEU A 588 -18.96 14.13 -8.32
C LEU A 588 -19.72 15.26 -7.64
N GLY A 589 -19.64 16.47 -8.21
CA GLY A 589 -20.43 17.64 -7.87
C GLY A 589 -21.45 17.98 -8.96
N ASN A 590 -21.16 19.00 -9.74
CA ASN A 590 -22.17 19.66 -10.57
C ASN A 590 -21.95 19.35 -12.05
N ALA A 591 -22.99 19.00 -12.80
CA ALA A 591 -22.84 18.88 -14.25
C ALA A 591 -22.50 20.26 -14.85
N VAL A 592 -23.23 21.32 -14.46
CA VAL A 592 -22.94 22.72 -14.81
C VAL A 592 -23.05 23.61 -13.58
N ASN A 593 -22.01 24.41 -13.33
CA ASN A 593 -21.94 25.36 -12.23
C ASN A 593 -21.69 26.78 -12.74
N LEU A 594 -22.63 27.68 -12.50
CA LEU A 594 -22.58 29.08 -12.92
C LEU A 594 -22.46 29.99 -11.69
N ILE A 595 -21.44 30.84 -11.66
CA ILE A 595 -21.10 31.70 -10.52
C ILE A 595 -20.87 33.13 -11.00
N ASN A 596 -21.49 34.13 -10.36
CA ASN A 596 -21.28 35.57 -10.59
C ASN A 596 -21.33 35.98 -12.08
N SER A 597 -22.18 35.33 -12.87
CA SER A 597 -22.16 35.43 -14.34
C SER A 597 -23.46 36.01 -14.90
N GLN A 598 -23.44 36.51 -16.15
CA GLN A 598 -24.63 37.11 -16.76
C GLN A 598 -24.82 36.74 -18.23
N ASN A 599 -26.06 36.77 -18.72
CA ASN A 599 -26.39 36.45 -20.11
C ASN A 599 -25.88 35.07 -20.55
N ILE A 600 -25.97 34.06 -19.66
CA ILE A 600 -25.55 32.70 -19.94
C ILE A 600 -26.70 31.95 -20.62
N GLN A 601 -26.42 31.23 -21.69
CA GLN A 601 -27.41 30.40 -22.39
C GLN A 601 -26.97 28.95 -22.31
N ILE A 602 -27.72 28.13 -21.59
CA ILE A 602 -27.52 26.68 -21.53
C ILE A 602 -28.72 26.07 -22.25
N GLN A 603 -28.50 25.52 -23.45
CA GLN A 603 -29.60 25.02 -24.28
C GLN A 603 -29.34 23.68 -24.95
N GLU A 604 -30.38 22.84 -25.08
CA GLU A 604 -30.29 21.57 -25.84
C GLU A 604 -29.16 20.62 -25.33
N ASN A 605 -28.86 20.66 -24.03
CA ASN A 605 -27.86 19.78 -23.40
C ASN A 605 -28.49 18.59 -22.67
N ILE A 606 -27.68 17.55 -22.41
CA ILE A 606 -28.00 16.41 -21.55
C ILE A 606 -27.15 16.50 -20.29
N LEU A 607 -27.78 16.69 -19.12
CA LEU A 607 -27.11 16.87 -17.83
C LEU A 607 -27.53 15.74 -16.88
N THR A 608 -26.66 14.76 -16.66
CA THR A 608 -27.08 13.51 -16.01
C THR A 608 -26.09 12.90 -15.03
N LEU A 609 -26.58 12.07 -14.10
CA LEU A 609 -25.77 11.26 -13.20
C LEU A 609 -24.74 12.04 -12.36
N SER A 610 -24.99 13.32 -12.10
CA SER A 610 -24.12 14.15 -11.26
C SER A 610 -24.75 14.35 -9.88
N LEU A 611 -24.01 14.87 -8.90
CA LEU A 611 -24.63 15.26 -7.63
C LEU A 611 -25.70 16.33 -7.87
N GLN A 612 -25.38 17.38 -8.64
CA GLN A 612 -26.34 18.43 -9.01
C GLN A 612 -26.34 18.66 -10.53
N GLY A 613 -27.50 18.92 -11.13
CA GLY A 613 -27.62 19.17 -12.57
C GLY A 613 -27.06 20.55 -12.95
N VAL A 614 -27.80 21.61 -12.66
CA VAL A 614 -27.37 23.00 -12.90
C VAL A 614 -27.49 23.84 -11.64
N ILE A 615 -26.46 24.66 -11.36
CA ILE A 615 -26.48 25.65 -10.28
C ILE A 615 -26.25 27.05 -10.85
N PHE A 616 -27.09 27.97 -10.42
CA PHE A 616 -26.97 29.41 -10.61
C PHE A 616 -26.61 30.03 -9.26
N SER A 617 -25.44 30.63 -9.12
CA SER A 617 -25.00 31.34 -7.92
C SER A 617 -24.67 32.79 -8.26
N ASN A 618 -25.55 33.74 -7.91
CA ASN A 618 -25.45 35.15 -8.33
C ASN A 618 -25.44 35.33 -9.86
N VAL A 619 -26.31 34.61 -10.58
CA VAL A 619 -26.37 34.66 -12.04
C VAL A 619 -27.54 35.50 -12.53
N GLN A 620 -27.34 36.31 -13.58
CA GLN A 620 -28.35 37.25 -14.07
C GLN A 620 -28.67 37.12 -15.55
N ASN A 621 -29.90 37.48 -15.95
CA ASN A 621 -30.33 37.60 -17.35
C ASN A 621 -30.02 36.35 -18.21
N SER A 622 -30.02 35.17 -17.61
CA SER A 622 -29.58 33.94 -18.24
C SER A 622 -30.76 33.05 -18.65
N LEU A 623 -30.54 32.16 -19.63
CA LEU A 623 -31.54 31.28 -20.22
C LEU A 623 -31.12 29.82 -20.03
N LEU A 624 -31.99 29.02 -19.43
CA LEU A 624 -31.91 27.56 -19.40
C LEU A 624 -33.06 27.02 -20.25
N TYR A 625 -32.74 26.49 -21.43
CA TYR A 625 -33.73 26.22 -22.48
C TYR A 625 -33.61 24.83 -23.11
N LYS A 626 -34.68 24.04 -23.20
CA LYS A 626 -34.66 22.73 -23.91
C LYS A 626 -33.61 21.71 -23.45
N ASN A 627 -33.18 21.76 -22.20
CA ASN A 627 -32.23 20.78 -21.66
C ASN A 627 -32.95 19.54 -21.12
N GLN A 628 -32.25 18.41 -21.16
CA GLN A 628 -32.61 17.17 -20.48
C GLN A 628 -31.78 17.01 -19.21
N ILE A 629 -32.39 17.24 -18.04
CA ILE A 629 -31.71 17.19 -16.74
C ILE A 629 -32.23 15.98 -15.99
N ILE A 630 -31.44 14.90 -16.01
CA ILE A 630 -31.92 13.55 -15.68
C ILE A 630 -31.07 12.94 -14.58
N ASN A 631 -31.68 12.43 -13.51
CA ASN A 631 -30.98 11.61 -12.50
C ASN A 631 -29.76 12.29 -11.87
N ASN A 632 -29.93 13.51 -11.35
CA ASN A 632 -28.93 14.10 -10.45
C ASN A 632 -29.33 13.91 -8.98
N GLN A 633 -28.38 13.68 -8.07
CA GLN A 633 -28.64 13.11 -6.74
C GLN A 633 -29.18 14.09 -5.67
N ASP A 634 -28.76 15.36 -5.67
CA ASP A 634 -29.06 16.38 -4.64
C ASP A 634 -29.77 17.64 -5.20
N GLY A 635 -30.07 17.67 -6.49
CA GLY A 635 -30.92 18.68 -7.11
C GLY A 635 -30.73 18.73 -8.62
N GLN A 636 -31.82 18.92 -9.36
CA GLN A 636 -31.70 19.07 -10.82
C GLN A 636 -31.35 20.51 -11.18
N ILE A 637 -32.10 21.49 -10.65
CA ILE A 637 -31.87 22.92 -10.88
C ILE A 637 -31.83 23.66 -9.54
N ILE A 638 -30.77 24.44 -9.29
CA ILE A 638 -30.64 25.26 -8.09
C ILE A 638 -30.36 26.72 -8.48
N LEU A 639 -31.18 27.64 -7.97
CA LEU A 639 -30.97 29.08 -8.06
C LEU A 639 -30.64 29.60 -6.66
N GLY A 640 -29.37 29.86 -6.41
CA GLY A 640 -28.84 30.40 -5.17
C GLY A 640 -28.31 31.83 -5.29
N GLY A 641 -28.08 32.46 -4.15
CA GLY A 641 -27.53 33.82 -4.06
C GLY A 641 -28.46 34.87 -4.68
N SER A 642 -27.87 35.95 -5.19
CA SER A 642 -28.56 37.08 -5.84
C SER A 642 -28.92 36.82 -7.30
N SER A 643 -29.32 35.59 -7.64
CA SER A 643 -29.62 35.21 -9.02
C SER A 643 -30.95 35.81 -9.48
N SER A 644 -30.95 36.59 -10.57
CA SER A 644 -32.13 37.37 -10.98
C SER A 644 -32.38 37.47 -12.47
N TYR A 645 -33.64 37.65 -12.86
CA TYR A 645 -34.04 37.78 -14.28
C TYR A 645 -33.63 36.58 -15.15
N ASN A 646 -33.50 35.39 -14.56
CA ASN A 646 -33.21 34.18 -15.30
C ASN A 646 -34.50 33.53 -15.81
N ASN A 647 -34.45 33.00 -17.03
CA ASN A 647 -35.56 32.30 -17.66
C ASN A 647 -35.24 30.80 -17.76
N ILE A 648 -36.09 29.98 -17.16
CA ILE A 648 -35.99 28.51 -17.16
C ILE A 648 -37.23 27.98 -17.87
N THR A 649 -37.07 27.52 -19.10
CA THR A 649 -38.21 27.15 -19.94
C THR A 649 -37.93 26.01 -20.91
N GLU A 650 -38.97 25.25 -21.25
CA GLU A 650 -38.91 24.11 -22.19
C GLU A 650 -37.94 22.99 -21.78
N ASN A 651 -37.54 22.92 -20.50
CA ASN A 651 -36.64 21.85 -20.03
C ASN A 651 -37.42 20.61 -19.62
N THR A 652 -36.81 19.44 -19.81
CA THR A 652 -37.28 18.17 -19.24
C THR A 652 -36.39 17.81 -18.07
N VAL A 653 -36.97 17.84 -16.88
CA VAL A 653 -36.33 17.58 -15.61
C VAL A 653 -36.89 16.27 -15.05
N GLN A 654 -36.04 15.29 -14.80
CA GLN A 654 -36.48 13.94 -14.46
C GLN A 654 -35.59 13.30 -13.39
N SER A 655 -36.18 12.56 -12.44
CA SER A 655 -35.43 11.79 -11.43
C SER A 655 -36.06 10.42 -11.19
N TYR A 656 -35.25 9.37 -11.15
CA TYR A 656 -35.69 8.00 -10.86
C TYR A 656 -35.17 7.46 -9.51
N PHE A 657 -34.42 8.26 -8.73
CA PHE A 657 -33.83 7.80 -7.46
C PHE A 657 -34.86 7.77 -6.33
N GLY A 658 -34.73 6.85 -5.36
CA GLY A 658 -35.71 6.70 -4.27
C GLY A 658 -35.65 7.76 -3.15
N ILE A 659 -34.61 8.59 -3.13
CA ILE A 659 -34.43 9.72 -2.20
C ILE A 659 -34.34 10.96 -3.07
N ILE A 660 -35.39 11.79 -3.07
CA ILE A 660 -35.62 12.72 -4.18
C ILE A 660 -35.41 14.15 -3.70
N PRO A 661 -34.32 14.82 -4.10
CA PRO A 661 -34.19 16.26 -3.94
C PRO A 661 -35.25 16.96 -4.78
N PRO A 662 -35.57 18.23 -4.47
CA PRO A 662 -36.54 18.99 -5.25
C PRO A 662 -36.09 19.09 -6.73
N PRO A 663 -37.04 19.02 -7.68
CA PRO A 663 -36.71 19.20 -9.11
C PRO A 663 -36.06 20.56 -9.37
N ILE A 664 -36.50 21.56 -8.61
CA ILE A 664 -35.97 22.91 -8.68
C ILE A 664 -36.01 23.55 -7.28
N ARG A 665 -34.91 24.20 -6.90
CA ARG A 665 -34.76 24.92 -5.62
C ARG A 665 -34.31 26.35 -5.88
N ILE A 666 -35.12 27.31 -5.48
CA ILE A 666 -34.78 28.73 -5.47
C ILE A 666 -34.53 29.10 -4.00
N ALA A 667 -33.25 29.20 -3.63
CA ALA A 667 -32.78 29.29 -2.25
C ALA A 667 -33.13 30.63 -1.56
N GLN A 668 -33.14 30.61 -0.22
CA GLN A 668 -33.60 31.73 0.60
C GLN A 668 -32.66 32.93 0.49
N TYR A 669 -33.26 34.12 0.34
CA TYR A 669 -32.65 35.44 0.32
C TYR A 669 -31.82 35.73 -0.95
N LEU A 670 -32.32 36.72 -1.72
CA LEU A 670 -31.69 37.44 -2.85
C LEU A 670 -31.98 36.96 -4.28
N ALA A 671 -32.46 35.72 -4.49
CA ALA A 671 -32.88 35.32 -5.83
C ALA A 671 -34.21 36.01 -6.18
N GLN A 672 -34.26 36.78 -7.28
CA GLN A 672 -35.43 37.63 -7.57
C GLN A 672 -35.81 37.71 -9.05
N ASP A 673 -37.09 37.91 -9.33
CA ASP A 673 -37.62 38.16 -10.69
C ASP A 673 -37.22 37.07 -11.71
N ASN A 674 -37.06 35.81 -11.28
CA ASN A 674 -36.80 34.68 -12.16
C ASN A 674 -38.11 34.17 -12.76
N VAL A 675 -38.08 33.60 -13.96
CA VAL A 675 -39.26 33.07 -14.66
C VAL A 675 -39.07 31.58 -14.92
N VAL A 676 -40.01 30.76 -14.45
CA VAL A 676 -39.99 29.29 -14.59
C VAL A 676 -41.32 28.84 -15.20
N TYR A 677 -41.34 28.54 -16.49
CA TYR A 677 -42.56 28.16 -17.21
C TYR A 677 -42.26 27.21 -18.37
N ARG A 678 -43.25 26.44 -18.82
CA ARG A 678 -43.14 25.40 -19.87
C ARG A 678 -42.06 24.35 -19.58
N ASN A 679 -41.88 23.93 -18.33
CA ASN A 679 -40.97 22.82 -18.03
C ASN A 679 -41.75 21.53 -17.75
N ASN A 680 -41.15 20.38 -18.05
CA ASN A 680 -41.65 19.08 -17.59
C ASN A 680 -40.89 18.63 -16.36
N PHE A 681 -41.56 18.52 -15.23
CA PHE A 681 -41.02 17.93 -14.01
C PHE A 681 -41.59 16.52 -13.84
N ILE A 682 -40.78 15.51 -14.12
CA ILE A 682 -41.20 14.10 -14.23
C ILE A 682 -40.58 13.25 -13.11
N PHE A 683 -41.40 12.46 -12.43
CA PHE A 683 -41.03 11.53 -11.36
C PHE A 683 -40.45 12.19 -10.08
N PHE A 684 -41.17 13.17 -9.53
CA PHE A 684 -40.87 13.81 -8.25
C PHE A 684 -42.00 13.59 -7.23
N PRO A 685 -42.07 12.44 -6.54
CA PRO A 685 -43.07 12.16 -5.52
C PRO A 685 -42.94 13.16 -4.36
N ILE A 686 -44.10 13.67 -3.93
CA ILE A 686 -44.21 14.79 -3.00
C ILE A 686 -43.96 14.30 -1.57
N GLY A 687 -42.70 13.99 -1.24
CA GLY A 687 -42.24 13.77 0.13
C GLY A 687 -41.94 15.08 0.87
N ALA A 688 -41.76 15.01 2.19
CA ALA A 688 -41.44 16.16 3.04
C ALA A 688 -40.17 16.94 2.65
N ASN A 689 -39.32 16.41 1.75
CA ASN A 689 -38.11 17.08 1.26
C ASN A 689 -38.05 17.27 -0.28
N GLY A 690 -38.98 16.71 -1.07
CA GLY A 690 -38.87 16.64 -2.54
C GLY A 690 -39.75 17.59 -3.36
N ALA A 691 -40.60 18.41 -2.73
CA ALA A 691 -41.41 19.38 -3.46
C ALA A 691 -40.57 20.57 -3.93
N PRO A 692 -40.86 21.19 -5.09
CA PRO A 692 -40.17 22.40 -5.50
C PRO A 692 -40.27 23.46 -4.40
N ALA A 693 -39.15 24.14 -4.18
CA ALA A 693 -39.01 25.12 -3.14
C ALA A 693 -38.66 26.46 -3.77
N ASP A 694 -39.50 27.45 -3.53
CA ASP A 694 -39.27 28.81 -3.99
C ASP A 694 -39.28 29.77 -2.84
N SER A 695 -38.09 30.12 -2.39
CA SER A 695 -37.90 31.15 -1.39
C SER A 695 -37.30 32.44 -1.96
N GLY A 696 -37.32 32.56 -3.29
CA GLY A 696 -37.00 33.81 -3.97
C GLY A 696 -38.11 34.84 -3.83
N THR A 697 -37.84 36.06 -4.27
CA THR A 697 -38.82 37.16 -4.34
C THR A 697 -39.25 37.38 -5.77
N ASN A 698 -40.57 37.48 -6.04
CA ASN A 698 -41.12 37.73 -7.38
C ASN A 698 -40.76 36.67 -8.45
N THR A 699 -40.44 35.44 -8.07
CA THR A 699 -40.34 34.36 -9.07
C THR A 699 -41.70 34.13 -9.72
N GLN A 700 -41.75 34.16 -11.05
CA GLN A 700 -42.94 33.87 -11.83
C GLN A 700 -42.94 32.42 -12.29
N TRP A 701 -43.94 31.66 -11.86
CA TRP A 701 -44.13 30.26 -12.28
C TRP A 701 -45.14 30.10 -13.43
N THR A 702 -45.71 31.21 -13.86
CA THR A 702 -46.67 31.29 -14.96
C THR A 702 -46.45 32.60 -15.68
N ILE A 703 -46.37 32.56 -17.01
CA ILE A 703 -46.30 33.75 -17.86
C ILE A 703 -47.27 33.56 -19.03
N ASN A 704 -48.01 34.62 -19.40
CA ASN A 704 -49.01 34.57 -20.47
C ASN A 704 -50.06 33.44 -20.34
N GLY A 705 -50.36 33.01 -19.11
CA GLY A 705 -51.30 31.92 -18.85
C GLY A 705 -50.73 30.51 -19.00
N GLU A 706 -49.41 30.37 -19.11
CA GLU A 706 -48.74 29.07 -19.27
C GLU A 706 -47.80 28.80 -18.10
N GLY A 707 -47.99 27.65 -17.45
CA GLY A 707 -47.20 27.17 -16.31
C GLY A 707 -46.30 26.00 -16.66
N ASN A 708 -46.15 25.04 -15.75
CA ASN A 708 -45.27 23.87 -15.91
C ASN A 708 -46.07 22.56 -15.80
N TYR A 709 -45.55 21.49 -16.38
CA TYR A 709 -46.08 20.14 -16.21
C TYR A 709 -45.42 19.42 -15.03
N TRP A 710 -46.19 18.65 -14.27
CA TRP A 710 -45.74 17.90 -13.11
C TRP A 710 -46.35 16.50 -13.14
N SER A 711 -45.55 15.44 -13.38
CA SER A 711 -46.11 14.09 -13.57
C SER A 711 -46.70 13.48 -12.29
N ASP A 712 -46.11 13.81 -11.14
CA ASP A 712 -46.39 13.15 -9.85
C ASP A 712 -47.27 13.99 -8.93
N TRP A 713 -47.96 14.96 -9.53
CA TRP A 713 -48.86 15.86 -8.84
C TRP A 713 -49.87 15.13 -7.96
N THR A 714 -50.21 13.88 -8.29
CA THR A 714 -51.25 13.04 -7.67
C THR A 714 -50.99 12.59 -6.22
N SER A 715 -49.82 12.87 -5.64
CA SER A 715 -49.46 12.41 -4.29
C SER A 715 -49.97 13.37 -3.18
N GLN A 716 -50.47 12.82 -2.08
CA GLN A 716 -51.11 13.58 -1.01
C GLN A 716 -50.13 14.53 -0.29
N PHE A 717 -50.36 15.84 -0.34
CA PHE A 717 -49.69 16.79 0.56
C PHE A 717 -50.60 17.06 1.76
N ASN A 718 -50.16 16.71 2.97
CA ASN A 718 -50.95 16.80 4.22
C ASN A 718 -52.29 16.04 4.19
N GLY A 719 -52.32 14.84 3.58
CA GLY A 719 -53.48 13.96 3.59
C GLY A 719 -54.63 14.34 2.63
N ASN A 720 -54.51 15.42 1.87
CA ASN A 720 -55.44 15.75 0.79
C ASN A 720 -54.84 15.33 -0.57
N PRO A 721 -55.50 14.43 -1.33
CA PRO A 721 -55.08 14.11 -2.69
C PRO A 721 -55.23 15.35 -3.55
N ARG A 722 -54.11 15.88 -4.03
CA ARG A 722 -54.09 16.90 -5.07
C ARG A 722 -53.94 16.11 -6.35
N VAL A 723 -55.01 15.87 -7.09
CA VAL A 723 -54.88 15.35 -8.47
C VAL A 723 -54.91 16.57 -9.36
N CYS A 724 -54.11 16.61 -10.43
CA CYS A 724 -54.34 17.60 -11.47
C CYS A 724 -55.73 17.32 -12.05
N ILE A 725 -56.70 18.11 -11.66
CA ILE A 725 -58.05 18.03 -12.18
C ILE A 725 -58.10 19.00 -13.34
N ASN A 726 -58.35 18.48 -14.52
CA ASN A 726 -58.56 19.25 -15.73
C ASN A 726 -60.01 18.99 -16.18
N ASN A 727 -60.97 19.70 -15.59
CA ASN A 727 -62.40 19.47 -15.82
C ASN A 727 -62.87 19.96 -17.19
N ASN A 728 -62.16 20.91 -17.79
CA ASN A 728 -62.50 21.49 -19.09
C ASN A 728 -61.65 20.90 -20.25
N TRP A 729 -60.69 20.01 -19.94
CA TRP A 729 -59.77 19.34 -20.87
C TRP A 729 -58.96 20.27 -21.76
N ASP A 730 -58.64 21.47 -21.28
CA ASP A 730 -57.80 22.45 -21.99
C ASP A 730 -56.29 22.18 -21.83
N ASN A 731 -55.92 20.97 -21.37
CA ASN A 731 -54.57 20.59 -20.95
C ASN A 731 -53.96 21.41 -19.79
N PHE A 732 -54.72 22.24 -19.07
CA PHE A 732 -54.32 22.88 -17.82
C PHE A 732 -54.98 22.21 -16.62
N CYS A 733 -54.32 22.25 -15.46
CA CYS A 733 -54.97 21.90 -14.21
C CYS A 733 -55.81 23.10 -13.74
N ASP A 734 -57.07 22.86 -13.38
CA ASP A 734 -57.97 23.88 -12.80
C ASP A 734 -57.49 24.37 -11.43
N THR A 735 -56.59 23.62 -10.79
CA THR A 735 -56.04 23.94 -9.47
C THR A 735 -54.56 24.31 -9.59
N PRO A 736 -54.14 25.47 -9.04
CA PRO A 736 -52.73 25.86 -9.00
C PRO A 736 -51.83 24.86 -8.27
N TYR A 737 -50.55 24.81 -8.66
CA TYR A 737 -49.54 24.03 -7.93
C TYR A 737 -49.06 24.86 -6.79
N LEU A 738 -49.07 24.32 -5.59
CA LEU A 738 -48.43 25.00 -4.48
C LEU A 738 -46.96 24.64 -4.47
N ILE A 739 -46.14 25.67 -4.55
CA ILE A 739 -44.70 25.62 -4.40
C ILE A 739 -44.41 26.07 -2.97
N ARG A 740 -43.42 25.47 -2.32
CA ARG A 740 -43.16 25.82 -0.91
C ARG A 740 -42.83 27.30 -0.77
N PHE A 741 -43.22 27.86 0.37
CA PHE A 741 -43.05 29.28 0.75
C PHE A 741 -43.96 30.29 0.01
N ASN A 742 -45.18 29.86 -0.32
CA ASN A 742 -46.30 30.66 -0.85
C ASN A 742 -46.23 31.05 -2.34
N SER A 743 -45.29 30.51 -3.10
CA SER A 743 -45.33 30.58 -4.57
C SER A 743 -46.32 29.57 -5.14
N GLN A 744 -46.83 29.85 -6.33
CA GLN A 744 -47.73 28.94 -7.01
C GLN A 744 -47.55 28.98 -8.53
N ASP A 745 -47.65 27.82 -9.14
CA ASP A 745 -47.86 27.68 -10.58
C ASP A 745 -49.35 27.76 -10.86
N THR A 746 -49.81 28.89 -11.40
CA THR A 746 -51.25 29.18 -11.56
C THR A 746 -51.90 28.55 -12.77
N ALA A 747 -51.11 28.07 -13.73
CA ALA A 747 -51.60 27.41 -14.94
C ALA A 747 -50.75 26.17 -15.27
N PRO A 748 -50.69 25.19 -14.35
CA PRO A 748 -49.88 24.01 -14.58
C PRO A 748 -50.49 23.19 -15.72
N PHE A 749 -49.64 22.56 -16.53
CA PHE A 749 -50.10 21.67 -17.58
C PHE A 749 -50.51 20.31 -17.00
N SER A 750 -51.55 19.70 -17.56
CA SER A 750 -52.03 18.36 -17.19
C SER A 750 -51.34 17.22 -17.94
N ILE A 751 -50.53 17.56 -18.96
CA ILE A 751 -49.75 16.62 -19.77
C ILE A 751 -48.36 17.20 -20.07
N ALA A 752 -47.37 16.32 -20.27
CA ALA A 752 -46.02 16.73 -20.67
C ALA A 752 -46.06 17.47 -22.03
N ASN A 753 -45.25 18.51 -22.17
CA ASN A 753 -45.22 19.40 -23.34
C ASN A 753 -46.59 20.00 -23.69
N GLY A 754 -47.43 20.30 -22.69
CA GLY A 754 -48.77 20.85 -22.92
C GLY A 754 -48.78 22.14 -23.74
N TRP A 755 -47.71 22.93 -23.68
CA TRP A 755 -47.52 24.17 -24.45
C TRP A 755 -47.26 23.96 -25.95
N GLU A 756 -46.83 22.76 -26.36
CA GLU A 756 -46.60 22.44 -27.78
C GLU A 756 -47.89 21.99 -28.48
N ARG A 757 -48.95 21.65 -27.72
CA ARG A 757 -50.21 21.18 -28.30
C ARG A 757 -51.12 22.35 -28.64
N ASN A 758 -51.66 22.32 -29.85
CA ASN A 758 -52.77 23.18 -30.23
C ASN A 758 -54.02 22.77 -29.44
N TYR A 759 -54.55 23.69 -28.64
CA TYR A 759 -55.71 23.41 -27.78
C TYR A 759 -56.98 23.12 -28.59
N PRO A 760 -57.84 22.23 -28.10
CA PRO A 760 -59.19 22.09 -28.62
C PRO A 760 -59.93 23.42 -28.49
N GLN A 761 -60.29 24.08 -29.59
CA GLN A 761 -61.04 25.33 -29.55
C GLN A 761 -62.53 25.04 -29.72
N ILE A 762 -63.33 25.24 -28.67
CA ILE A 762 -64.79 25.23 -28.76
C ILE A 762 -65.27 26.65 -28.99
N THR A 763 -65.86 26.91 -30.15
CA THR A 763 -66.53 28.16 -30.46
C THR A 763 -68.02 27.92 -30.59
N VAL A 764 -68.82 28.79 -29.99
CA VAL A 764 -70.28 28.80 -30.13
C VAL A 764 -70.66 30.04 -30.92
N SER A 765 -71.45 29.89 -31.98
CA SER A 765 -71.77 30.97 -32.91
C SER A 765 -72.59 32.11 -32.29
N THR A 766 -73.23 31.87 -31.14
CA THR A 766 -73.96 32.87 -30.35
C THR A 766 -74.05 32.41 -28.88
N THR A 767 -73.85 33.32 -27.93
CA THR A 767 -73.94 33.04 -26.49
C THR A 767 -75.36 33.24 -25.93
N THR A 768 -76.27 33.83 -26.72
CA THR A 768 -77.69 34.08 -26.37
C THR A 768 -78.63 33.73 -27.53
N PRO A 769 -78.74 32.44 -27.90
CA PRO A 769 -79.67 32.03 -28.94
C PRO A 769 -81.12 32.20 -28.49
N GLN A 770 -81.97 32.74 -29.36
CA GLN A 770 -83.42 32.77 -29.14
C GLN A 770 -84.03 31.42 -29.49
N GLN A 771 -85.10 31.04 -28.78
CA GLN A 771 -85.85 29.82 -29.08
C GLN A 771 -86.28 29.77 -30.55
N GLY A 772 -85.97 28.67 -31.25
CA GLY A 772 -86.24 28.48 -32.68
C GLY A 772 -85.16 28.99 -33.64
N GLN A 773 -84.07 29.61 -33.16
CA GLN A 773 -82.91 29.94 -34.00
C GLN A 773 -81.85 28.82 -33.97
N PRO A 774 -81.17 28.52 -35.09
CA PRO A 774 -80.03 27.62 -35.11
C PRO A 774 -78.86 28.23 -34.33
N MET A 775 -78.20 27.42 -33.51
CA MET A 775 -76.87 27.72 -32.98
C MET A 775 -75.86 26.71 -33.52
N THR A 776 -74.66 27.17 -33.84
CA THR A 776 -73.56 26.32 -34.31
C THR A 776 -72.51 26.24 -33.22
N ILE A 777 -72.10 25.03 -32.89
CA ILE A 777 -71.00 24.73 -31.99
C ILE A 777 -69.92 24.10 -32.85
N GLN A 778 -68.74 24.71 -32.88
CA GLN A 778 -67.59 24.22 -33.59
C GLN A 778 -66.51 23.84 -32.58
N LEU A 779 -66.06 22.61 -32.63
CA LEU A 779 -64.90 22.13 -31.88
C LEU A 779 -63.79 21.85 -32.87
N VAL A 780 -62.60 22.41 -32.64
CA VAL A 780 -61.40 22.15 -33.44
C VAL A 780 -60.40 21.41 -32.57
N ASP A 781 -60.22 20.11 -32.79
CA ASP A 781 -59.16 19.28 -32.19
C ASP A 781 -58.45 18.46 -33.28
N PRO A 782 -57.26 18.89 -33.75
CA PRO A 782 -56.50 18.19 -34.79
C PRO A 782 -56.19 16.71 -34.47
N ASP A 783 -56.08 16.35 -33.18
CA ASP A 783 -55.80 14.97 -32.76
C ASP A 783 -57.01 14.04 -32.97
N MET A 784 -58.20 14.61 -33.20
CA MET A 784 -59.46 13.87 -33.40
C MET A 784 -59.87 13.70 -34.86
N ALA A 785 -59.03 14.09 -35.83
CA ALA A 785 -59.34 13.99 -37.25
C ALA A 785 -59.85 12.58 -37.63
N GLY A 786 -61.04 12.51 -38.24
CA GLY A 786 -61.69 11.26 -38.64
C GLY A 786 -62.32 10.43 -37.53
N GLN A 787 -62.27 10.85 -36.26
CA GLN A 787 -62.95 10.15 -35.17
C GLN A 787 -64.45 10.43 -35.17
N LEU A 788 -65.25 9.44 -34.78
CA LEU A 788 -66.67 9.63 -34.51
C LEU A 788 -66.84 10.41 -33.21
N TYR A 789 -67.84 11.28 -33.15
CA TYR A 789 -68.22 11.95 -31.92
C TYR A 789 -69.73 11.91 -31.69
N PHE A 790 -70.11 11.99 -30.42
CA PHE A 790 -71.48 12.20 -29.99
C PHE A 790 -71.58 13.46 -29.14
N VAL A 791 -72.65 14.22 -29.25
CA VAL A 791 -72.88 15.44 -28.47
C VAL A 791 -74.09 15.24 -27.59
N VAL A 792 -73.95 15.60 -26.33
CA VAL A 792 -75.01 15.59 -25.33
C VAL A 792 -75.19 17.00 -24.79
N GLY A 793 -76.37 17.58 -24.97
CA GLY A 793 -76.74 18.81 -24.28
C GLY A 793 -77.14 18.54 -22.82
N ASP A 794 -76.64 19.35 -21.89
CA ASP A 794 -76.98 19.33 -20.46
C ASP A 794 -77.46 20.73 -20.00
N ILE A 795 -78.40 20.79 -19.06
CA ILE A 795 -79.04 22.00 -18.56
C ILE A 795 -78.80 22.25 -17.06
N PHE A 796 -77.92 21.48 -16.40
CA PHE A 796 -77.63 21.60 -14.96
C PHE A 796 -76.11 21.71 -14.64
N THR A 797 -75.80 22.15 -13.41
CA THR A 797 -74.43 22.49 -12.94
C THR A 797 -73.93 21.61 -11.78
N GLY A 798 -74.41 20.37 -11.65
CA GLY A 798 -74.05 19.45 -10.54
C GLY A 798 -73.18 18.28 -10.97
N SER A 799 -72.34 17.77 -10.05
CA SER A 799 -71.26 16.79 -10.24
C SER A 799 -71.68 15.44 -10.87
N GLY A 800 -70.93 15.01 -11.89
CA GLY A 800 -71.20 13.92 -12.85
C GLY A 800 -71.30 12.45 -12.43
N LEU A 801 -71.38 11.58 -13.45
CA LEU A 801 -71.52 10.12 -13.41
C LEU A 801 -70.15 9.40 -13.31
N PRO A 802 -69.83 8.72 -12.20
CA PRO A 802 -68.60 7.94 -12.09
C PRO A 802 -68.66 6.70 -12.98
N MET A 803 -67.64 6.54 -13.80
CA MET A 803 -67.37 5.37 -14.62
C MET A 803 -66.63 4.33 -13.77
N GLY A 804 -66.86 3.04 -14.04
CA GLY A 804 -66.22 1.94 -13.29
C GLY A 804 -64.68 1.88 -13.39
N ASP A 805 -64.06 2.76 -14.17
CA ASP A 805 -62.62 2.93 -14.35
C ASP A 805 -62.04 4.17 -13.64
N GLY A 806 -62.83 4.86 -12.83
CA GLY A 806 -62.42 6.04 -12.05
C GLY A 806 -62.54 7.38 -12.78
N ARG A 807 -62.88 7.38 -14.08
CA ARG A 807 -63.29 8.63 -14.77
C ARG A 807 -64.67 9.05 -14.28
N VAL A 808 -64.97 10.34 -14.28
CA VAL A 808 -66.33 10.85 -14.06
C VAL A 808 -66.75 11.53 -15.35
N ILE A 809 -67.79 11.03 -16.03
CA ILE A 809 -68.40 11.78 -17.13
C ILE A 809 -69.30 12.81 -16.48
N ASP A 810 -69.07 14.09 -16.77
CA ASP A 810 -69.95 15.15 -16.28
C ASP A 810 -71.32 15.10 -16.98
N LEU A 811 -72.18 14.24 -16.45
CA LEU A 811 -73.57 14.07 -16.85
C LEU A 811 -74.39 14.30 -15.59
N ALA A 812 -74.98 15.48 -15.45
CA ALA A 812 -75.83 15.76 -14.31
C ALA A 812 -76.98 14.73 -14.29
N GLY A 813 -77.03 13.95 -13.22
CA GLY A 813 -77.97 12.84 -13.02
C GLY A 813 -79.44 13.29 -13.02
N SER A 814 -80.00 13.50 -14.20
CA SER A 814 -81.41 13.78 -14.40
C SER A 814 -82.02 12.70 -15.28
N GLY A 815 -83.29 12.40 -15.05
CA GLY A 815 -84.09 11.51 -15.91
C GLY A 815 -84.11 11.93 -17.39
N VAL A 816 -83.55 13.10 -17.74
CA VAL A 816 -83.38 13.57 -19.11
C VAL A 816 -82.27 12.80 -19.85
N PHE A 817 -81.14 12.43 -19.22
CA PHE A 817 -80.12 11.61 -19.89
C PHE A 817 -80.65 10.21 -20.23
N PHE A 818 -81.35 9.56 -19.28
CA PHE A 818 -82.01 8.29 -19.54
C PHE A 818 -83.17 8.41 -20.54
N ALA A 819 -83.95 9.49 -20.51
CA ALA A 819 -84.97 9.76 -21.54
C ALA A 819 -84.37 10.06 -22.93
N MET A 820 -83.17 10.64 -23.00
CA MET A 820 -82.42 10.85 -24.25
C MET A 820 -81.82 9.55 -24.79
N VAL A 821 -81.46 8.59 -23.94
CA VAL A 821 -81.03 7.25 -24.39
C VAL A 821 -82.24 6.40 -24.79
N GLU A 822 -83.37 6.48 -24.09
CA GLU A 822 -84.59 5.75 -24.43
C GLU A 822 -85.33 6.35 -25.65
N ASN A 823 -85.24 7.66 -25.90
CA ASN A 823 -85.94 8.31 -27.02
C ASN A 823 -85.22 9.57 -27.57
N PRO A 824 -84.01 9.43 -28.16
CA PRO A 824 -83.12 10.53 -28.52
C PRO A 824 -83.70 11.55 -29.51
N TYR A 825 -84.65 11.10 -30.35
CA TYR A 825 -85.20 11.88 -31.44
C TYR A 825 -86.30 12.88 -31.02
N ASN A 826 -86.92 12.70 -29.85
CA ASN A 826 -88.06 13.52 -29.45
C ASN A 826 -87.68 14.87 -28.82
N LEU A 827 -86.44 15.03 -28.36
CA LEU A 827 -85.98 16.27 -27.71
C LEU A 827 -84.92 17.03 -28.52
N GLY A 828 -84.31 16.42 -29.55
CA GLY A 828 -83.38 17.10 -30.45
C GLY A 828 -82.02 17.48 -29.82
N PHE A 829 -81.60 16.80 -28.75
CA PHE A 829 -80.36 17.10 -28.00
C PHE A 829 -79.20 16.12 -28.25
N SER A 830 -79.35 15.19 -29.19
CA SER A 830 -78.29 14.23 -29.54
C SER A 830 -77.81 14.48 -30.97
N PHE A 831 -76.51 14.70 -31.12
CA PHE A 831 -75.86 14.82 -32.42
C PHE A 831 -74.75 13.79 -32.51
N SER A 832 -74.58 13.18 -33.67
CA SER A 832 -73.37 12.43 -33.96
C SER A 832 -72.77 12.94 -35.26
N GLY A 833 -71.45 12.87 -35.36
CA GLY A 833 -70.71 13.28 -36.53
C GLY A 833 -69.34 12.64 -36.57
N ILE A 834 -68.57 13.03 -37.57
CA ILE A 834 -67.17 12.67 -37.71
C ILE A 834 -66.41 13.98 -37.76
N PHE A 835 -65.32 14.10 -36.99
CA PHE A 835 -64.39 15.22 -37.14
C PHE A 835 -63.81 15.22 -38.56
N ASP A 836 -63.74 16.37 -39.22
CA ASP A 836 -63.14 16.45 -40.53
C ASP A 836 -61.61 16.16 -40.48
N GLN A 837 -60.96 16.23 -41.64
CA GLN A 837 -59.52 15.94 -41.76
C GLN A 837 -58.64 16.97 -41.02
N GLN A 838 -59.20 18.12 -40.66
CA GLN A 838 -58.56 19.16 -39.87
C GLN A 838 -58.90 19.04 -38.38
N GLY A 839 -59.65 18.01 -37.99
CA GLY A 839 -60.09 17.82 -36.62
C GLY A 839 -61.25 18.74 -36.22
N VAL A 840 -62.07 19.20 -37.16
CA VAL A 840 -63.21 20.09 -36.88
C VAL A 840 -64.50 19.28 -36.79
N ALA A 841 -65.20 19.40 -35.67
CA ALA A 841 -66.58 18.97 -35.49
C ALA A 841 -67.49 20.20 -35.49
N THR A 842 -68.49 20.23 -36.38
CA THR A 842 -69.48 21.31 -36.45
C THR A 842 -70.86 20.76 -36.18
N ILE A 843 -71.54 21.34 -35.20
CA ILE A 843 -72.85 20.88 -34.71
C ILE A 843 -73.81 22.05 -34.83
N THR A 844 -74.88 21.88 -35.59
CA THR A 844 -75.96 22.88 -35.66
C THR A 844 -77.16 22.37 -34.86
N TRP A 845 -77.46 23.03 -33.75
CA TRP A 845 -78.63 22.72 -32.94
C TRP A 845 -79.73 23.76 -33.14
N ASN A 846 -80.90 23.31 -33.56
CA ASN A 846 -82.12 24.12 -33.61
C ASN A 846 -82.84 23.97 -32.27
N ILE A 847 -82.91 25.04 -31.47
CA ILE A 847 -83.53 24.99 -30.14
C ILE A 847 -85.03 24.71 -30.31
N PRO A 848 -85.54 23.54 -29.86
CA PRO A 848 -86.92 23.17 -30.09
C PRO A 848 -87.88 24.05 -29.27
N GLN A 849 -89.04 24.35 -29.85
CA GLN A 849 -90.16 24.90 -29.10
C GLN A 849 -90.86 23.77 -28.33
N ILE A 850 -90.67 23.72 -27.01
CA ILE A 850 -91.34 22.75 -26.14
C ILE A 850 -92.58 23.45 -25.55
N PRO A 851 -93.81 23.04 -25.93
CA PRO A 851 -95.03 23.67 -25.42
C PRO A 851 -95.10 23.56 -23.89
N GLY A 852 -95.19 24.71 -23.21
CA GLY A 852 -95.32 24.78 -21.75
C GLY A 852 -94.02 24.86 -20.94
N LEU A 853 -92.84 24.85 -21.60
CA LEU A 853 -91.54 24.99 -20.94
C LEU A 853 -90.80 26.21 -21.47
N SER A 854 -90.56 27.23 -20.63
CA SER A 854 -89.69 28.36 -20.97
C SER A 854 -88.25 28.01 -20.66
N LEU A 855 -87.38 27.99 -21.68
CA LEU A 855 -85.93 27.78 -21.52
C LEU A 855 -85.16 29.10 -21.29
N SER A 856 -85.86 30.25 -21.28
CA SER A 856 -85.26 31.56 -21.04
C SER A 856 -84.51 31.59 -19.70
N GLY A 857 -83.23 31.93 -19.73
CA GLY A 857 -82.35 32.04 -18.55
C GLY A 857 -81.69 30.73 -18.12
N VAL A 858 -81.93 29.61 -18.81
CA VAL A 858 -81.32 28.32 -18.48
C VAL A 858 -79.97 28.19 -19.21
N PRO A 859 -78.85 27.96 -18.51
CA PRO A 859 -77.57 27.67 -19.15
C PRO A 859 -77.58 26.23 -19.72
N VAL A 860 -77.21 26.09 -20.99
CA VAL A 860 -77.03 24.82 -21.68
C VAL A 860 -75.55 24.60 -21.95
N TYR A 861 -75.04 23.43 -21.57
CA TYR A 861 -73.69 22.96 -21.83
C TYR A 861 -73.73 21.84 -22.86
N PHE A 862 -72.75 21.77 -23.75
CA PHE A 862 -72.62 20.67 -24.71
C PHE A 862 -71.41 19.84 -24.37
N ASN A 863 -71.65 18.57 -24.07
CA ASN A 863 -70.61 17.57 -23.88
C ASN A 863 -70.37 16.86 -25.23
N ILE A 864 -69.22 17.07 -25.85
CA ILE A 864 -68.80 16.39 -27.09
C ILE A 864 -67.91 15.20 -26.69
N LEU A 865 -68.27 14.01 -27.14
CA LEU A 865 -67.68 12.73 -26.76
C LEU A 865 -67.14 12.03 -28.01
N PRO A 866 -65.88 12.26 -28.42
CA PRO A 866 -65.24 11.40 -29.39
C PRO A 866 -65.21 9.96 -28.89
N PHE A 867 -65.57 9.02 -29.76
CA PHE A 867 -65.54 7.61 -29.42
C PHE A 867 -64.99 6.75 -30.57
N ASN A 868 -64.29 5.69 -30.18
CA ASN A 868 -63.83 4.65 -31.09
C ASN A 868 -64.75 3.42 -30.93
N PRO A 869 -65.56 3.10 -31.95
CA PRO A 869 -66.52 1.99 -31.86
C PRO A 869 -65.85 0.61 -31.77
N ASN A 870 -64.54 0.51 -32.01
CA ASN A 870 -63.80 -0.74 -31.91
C ASN A 870 -63.30 -1.06 -30.50
N LEU A 871 -63.43 -0.13 -29.56
CA LEU A 871 -63.06 -0.35 -28.15
C LEU A 871 -64.31 -0.65 -27.31
N PRO A 872 -64.23 -1.53 -26.31
CA PRO A 872 -65.36 -1.80 -25.42
C PRO A 872 -65.68 -0.58 -24.54
N TYR A 873 -66.94 -0.35 -24.21
CA TYR A 873 -67.31 0.66 -23.22
C TYR A 873 -66.74 0.27 -21.83
N PRO A 874 -66.12 1.19 -21.06
CA PRO A 874 -66.04 2.65 -21.27
C PRO A 874 -64.85 3.15 -22.11
N GLN A 875 -63.92 2.27 -22.52
CA GLN A 875 -62.72 2.60 -23.31
C GLN A 875 -63.05 3.15 -24.70
N ALA A 876 -64.27 2.91 -25.19
CA ALA A 876 -64.83 3.52 -26.38
C ALA A 876 -64.77 5.05 -26.35
N ILE A 877 -64.97 5.70 -25.20
CA ILE A 877 -64.88 7.17 -25.10
C ILE A 877 -63.42 7.58 -25.02
N LEU A 878 -62.92 8.21 -26.09
CA LEU A 878 -61.52 8.59 -26.26
C LEU A 878 -61.19 9.84 -25.44
N ARG A 879 -62.08 10.83 -25.53
CA ARG A 879 -62.00 12.11 -24.83
C ARG A 879 -63.43 12.60 -24.64
N THR A 880 -63.56 13.62 -23.83
CA THR A 880 -64.79 14.34 -23.56
C THR A 880 -64.43 15.83 -23.68
N TYR A 881 -65.34 16.68 -24.13
CA TYR A 881 -65.17 18.13 -24.19
C TYR A 881 -66.44 18.78 -23.69
N ARG A 882 -66.35 19.87 -22.92
CA ARG A 882 -67.53 20.61 -22.46
C ARG A 882 -67.49 22.03 -23.00
N SER A 883 -68.55 22.47 -23.67
CA SER A 883 -68.68 23.87 -24.10
C SER A 883 -68.80 24.80 -22.90
N PRO A 884 -68.45 26.10 -23.07
CA PRO A 884 -68.95 27.14 -22.17
C PRO A 884 -70.49 27.08 -22.08
N GLY A 885 -71.04 27.50 -20.94
CA GLY A 885 -72.50 27.56 -20.75
C GLY A 885 -73.14 28.59 -21.67
N VAL A 886 -74.16 28.19 -22.43
CA VAL A 886 -74.91 29.04 -23.36
C VAL A 886 -76.26 29.34 -22.73
N VAL A 887 -76.55 30.61 -22.44
CA VAL A 887 -77.82 31.00 -21.80
C VAL A 887 -78.86 31.27 -22.87
N ILE A 888 -79.93 30.46 -22.92
CA ILE A 888 -81.02 30.65 -23.88
C ILE A 888 -81.83 31.89 -23.48
N GLN A 889 -82.14 32.77 -24.43
CA GLN A 889 -83.03 33.93 -24.23
C GLN A 889 -84.47 33.64 -24.62
#